data_AF-A0AAW2Z7N4-F1
#
_entry.id   AF-A0AAW2Z7N4-F1
#
_cell.length_a   1.000
_cell.length_b   1.000
_cell.length_c   1.000
_cell.angle_alpha   90.00
_cell.angle_beta   90.00
_cell.angle_gamma   90.00
#
_symmetry.space_group_name_H-M   'P 1'
#
loop_
_entity.id
_entity.type
_entity.pdbx_description
1 polymer ?
#
loop_
_entity_poly.entity_id
_entity_poly.type
_entity_poly.pdbx_seq_one_letter_code
_entity_poly.pdbx_strand_id
1 'polypeptide(L)'
;NNEKIAVGVQGAEHALHTSQWLTSRGHVHWVEVKPPTITNNKYASMLTQSYSKPYSHPLWDRGITGANQIIGVGDTGVDYYHCFFYDEQNPQPPFTKLIRADNQANHRKFAAFWEYMDRIDSPTGHGTHVSGTASGAANTKLSDPILSEYNSPAFGSKLAFADCGCDTDGGCSCPEDTQCECDLKADKKCQKRFGVVYLPLDLNSDYFSWFYSKGARVVSNSWGTGYYRDFSMGYSTTTAEVDKFVWNNKDFLPFFAAGNSGGQYGYASLTSESEAKNGLAIGASQSCLESFMDAANRTDYSQTIDMIKVQIYQYYCVDSLAGSADAADQSKVALCEEAKKFSTVEDCCNEQGACKGSTSATCCGSQKFNAAFPNIGYRCCPRCIDMEMANQPTHFSSSNLALFTARGPTLDGRIKPDIVTVGDKIMSGLSRGTTEANKCDRSMSATSQLLKHEGTSMACPVAAANAILIRQFYQDGYYGNTKPVASSGFSPSAALVKATMIHSARVLDGLIYLMSKHVWWPLQYKLGHRFQLRQGYHQGFGRIELNNVLSPTAGLYLPNLGKDKDISTGQQHGYCVQLKSALSTFKATLVWTDFPSAPNAQINLVNDLDLIVVMPDGTRYYGNGKYSPVMSAREEADYLNNVEQFSMDNATAGLYNVIVRGASVPQGPQPYAIVISGGGIAQSTNCFPFSADLTPELTTYKNYAYAFGIIILVVLPSLLLISTYFYLQYRTVTTGRGGYKMSAMAQTSSGHQLITDSDNLELKTLRSEMPEESIFDDEDDDDRVGSDNARAGLMMRERL
;
A
#
# COMPACT_ATOMS: atom_id res chain seq x y z
N ASN A 1 -7.42 22.36 22.15
CA ASN A 1 -6.17 22.97 21.63
C ASN A 1 -5.11 21.90 21.68
N ASN A 2 -4.91 21.17 20.58
CA ASN A 2 -4.11 19.94 20.56
C ASN A 2 -2.86 20.16 19.72
N GLU A 3 -1.92 20.93 20.25
CA GLU A 3 -0.67 21.25 19.55
C GLU A 3 0.33 20.09 19.66
N LYS A 4 0.56 19.40 18.54
CA LYS A 4 1.78 18.60 18.34
C LYS A 4 2.93 19.58 18.08
N ILE A 5 4.04 19.45 18.79
CA ILE A 5 5.25 20.28 18.63
C ILE A 5 6.39 19.38 18.18
N ALA A 6 7.14 19.79 17.15
CA ALA A 6 8.35 19.11 16.69
C ALA A 6 9.57 19.98 16.97
N VAL A 7 10.65 19.37 17.45
CA VAL A 7 11.88 20.06 17.83
C VAL A 7 13.04 19.43 17.07
N GLY A 8 13.75 20.23 16.27
CA GLY A 8 14.92 19.82 15.50
C GLY A 8 16.19 19.91 16.35
N VAL A 9 17.06 18.90 16.23
CA VAL A 9 18.12 18.62 17.22
C VAL A 9 19.25 17.85 16.56
N GLN A 10 20.49 18.30 16.77
CA GLN A 10 21.66 17.71 16.13
C GLN A 10 22.11 16.43 16.86
N GLY A 11 21.99 15.30 16.17
CA GLY A 11 22.40 14.00 16.69
C GLY A 11 21.32 13.30 17.52
N ALA A 12 21.38 11.98 17.49
CA ALA A 12 20.39 11.09 18.07
C ALA A 12 20.18 11.31 19.58
N GLU A 13 21.25 11.64 20.30
CA GLU A 13 21.27 11.93 21.74
C GLU A 13 20.44 13.18 22.11
N HIS A 14 20.53 14.26 21.33
CA HIS A 14 19.73 15.46 21.57
C HIS A 14 18.25 15.26 21.20
N ALA A 15 17.95 14.48 20.16
CA ALA A 15 16.58 14.08 19.81
C ALA A 15 15.87 13.38 20.97
N LEU A 16 16.62 12.54 21.67
CA LEU A 16 16.19 11.66 22.72
C LEU A 16 15.99 12.39 24.06
N HIS A 17 16.97 13.19 24.48
CA HIS A 17 16.82 14.07 25.65
C HIS A 17 15.68 15.08 25.47
N THR A 18 15.51 15.61 24.26
CA THR A 18 14.42 16.55 23.95
C THR A 18 13.07 15.84 23.93
N SER A 19 13.00 14.60 23.39
CA SER A 19 11.79 13.78 23.44
C SER A 19 11.32 13.56 24.89
N GLN A 20 12.22 13.18 25.80
CA GLN A 20 11.89 13.00 27.22
C GLN A 20 11.46 14.31 27.91
N TRP A 21 12.17 15.40 27.62
CA TRP A 21 11.86 16.72 28.16
C TRP A 21 10.49 17.24 27.71
N LEU A 22 10.01 16.84 26.53
CA LEU A 22 8.66 17.10 26.04
C LEU A 22 7.63 16.16 26.66
N THR A 23 7.87 14.85 26.73
CA THR A 23 6.93 13.87 27.33
C THR A 23 6.65 14.17 28.81
N SER A 24 7.61 14.73 29.54
CA SER A 24 7.42 15.14 30.95
C SER A 24 6.57 16.41 31.16
N ARG A 25 5.90 16.92 30.12
CA ARG A 25 5.04 18.11 30.19
C ARG A 25 3.57 17.72 30.12
N GLY A 26 2.78 18.08 31.13
CA GLY A 26 1.35 17.76 31.27
C GLY A 26 0.39 18.34 30.21
N HIS A 27 0.91 18.81 29.07
CA HIS A 27 0.15 19.27 27.90
C HIS A 27 0.54 18.54 26.61
N VAL A 28 1.53 17.62 26.66
CA VAL A 28 2.04 16.88 25.50
C VAL A 28 1.43 15.48 25.49
N HIS A 29 0.58 15.20 24.50
CA HIS A 29 -0.21 13.95 24.45
C HIS A 29 0.60 12.71 24.04
N TRP A 30 1.64 12.87 23.22
CA TRP A 30 2.54 11.80 22.76
C TRP A 30 3.76 12.46 22.08
N VAL A 31 4.89 11.74 22.03
CA VAL A 31 6.10 12.17 21.34
C VAL A 31 6.64 10.99 20.54
N GLU A 32 7.04 11.24 19.30
CA GLU A 32 7.58 10.25 18.38
C GLU A 32 8.96 10.71 17.90
N VAL A 33 9.96 9.83 17.98
CA VAL A 33 11.24 10.06 17.30
C VAL A 33 11.15 9.39 15.94
N LYS A 34 11.41 10.17 14.88
CA LYS A 34 11.49 9.67 13.51
C LYS A 34 12.93 9.19 13.21
N PRO A 35 13.17 7.87 13.08
CA PRO A 35 14.44 7.37 12.58
C PRO A 35 14.51 7.53 11.04
N PRO A 36 15.71 7.69 10.45
CA PRO A 36 15.94 7.34 9.05
C PRO A 36 15.44 5.92 8.67
N THR A 37 15.46 5.58 7.38
CA THR A 37 15.06 4.24 6.85
C THR A 37 15.93 3.92 5.63
N ILE A 38 16.07 2.65 5.13
CA ILE A 38 17.28 2.23 4.35
C ILE A 38 17.10 1.17 3.12
N THR A 39 17.26 1.50 1.78
CA THR A 39 16.77 0.89 0.45
C THR A 39 17.73 0.82 -0.86
N ASN A 40 17.70 -0.12 -1.88
CA ASN A 40 18.37 -0.19 -3.28
C ASN A 40 17.63 -0.17 -4.73
N ASN A 41 17.71 0.89 -5.61
CA ASN A 41 16.85 1.18 -6.83
C ASN A 41 17.37 0.62 -8.15
N LYS A 42 18.67 0.31 -8.21
CA LYS A 42 19.32 -0.24 -9.41
C LYS A 42 18.53 -1.42 -9.99
N TYR A 43 18.04 -2.28 -9.11
CA TYR A 43 17.31 -3.49 -9.47
C TYR A 43 15.82 -3.23 -9.79
N ALA A 44 15.23 -2.12 -9.37
CA ALA A 44 13.80 -1.86 -9.57
C ALA A 44 13.42 -1.70 -11.06
N SER A 45 14.29 -1.04 -11.83
CA SER A 45 14.13 -0.87 -13.28
C SER A 45 14.25 -2.19 -14.05
N MET A 46 15.14 -3.10 -13.62
CA MET A 46 15.32 -4.42 -14.20
C MET A 46 14.18 -5.38 -13.84
N LEU A 47 13.91 -5.49 -12.52
CA LEU A 47 12.94 -6.43 -11.95
C LEU A 47 11.54 -6.17 -12.53
N THR A 48 11.04 -4.94 -12.48
CA THR A 48 9.69 -4.61 -12.96
C THR A 48 9.48 -4.79 -14.46
N GLN A 49 10.55 -4.79 -15.25
CA GLN A 49 10.50 -5.18 -16.65
C GLN A 49 10.50 -6.70 -16.82
N SER A 50 11.43 -7.42 -16.17
CA SER A 50 11.60 -8.87 -16.34
C SER A 50 12.26 -9.53 -15.12
N TYR A 51 11.45 -10.00 -14.16
CA TYR A 51 11.92 -10.70 -12.96
C TYR A 51 12.69 -11.99 -13.29
N SER A 52 12.31 -12.68 -14.37
CA SER A 52 13.01 -13.87 -14.85
C SER A 52 14.45 -13.62 -15.36
N LYS A 53 14.82 -12.35 -15.57
CA LYS A 53 16.15 -11.91 -16.04
C LYS A 53 16.51 -10.57 -15.35
N PRO A 54 16.86 -10.58 -14.05
CA PRO A 54 16.96 -9.38 -13.20
C PRO A 54 18.19 -8.49 -13.50
N TYR A 55 18.75 -8.59 -14.71
CA TYR A 55 19.88 -7.83 -15.24
C TYR A 55 19.56 -7.24 -16.64
N SER A 56 18.29 -7.28 -17.06
CA SER A 56 17.87 -6.90 -18.43
C SER A 56 16.81 -5.81 -18.41
N HIS A 57 16.83 -4.95 -19.43
CA HIS A 57 15.91 -3.82 -19.58
C HIS A 57 15.16 -3.91 -20.93
N PRO A 58 14.34 -4.96 -21.16
CA PRO A 58 13.75 -5.26 -22.46
C PRO A 58 12.83 -4.17 -23.03
N LEU A 59 12.39 -3.19 -22.22
CA LEU A 59 11.65 -2.02 -22.67
C LEU A 59 12.60 -0.88 -23.07
N TRP A 60 13.67 -0.64 -22.30
CA TRP A 60 14.70 0.36 -22.62
C TRP A 60 15.44 -0.01 -23.92
N ASP A 61 15.74 -1.30 -24.12
CA ASP A 61 16.32 -1.87 -25.35
C ASP A 61 15.45 -1.60 -26.60
N ARG A 62 14.17 -1.24 -26.40
CA ARG A 62 13.20 -0.88 -27.45
C ARG A 62 12.91 0.63 -27.53
N GLY A 63 13.56 1.46 -26.70
CA GLY A 63 13.34 2.91 -26.61
C GLY A 63 12.22 3.35 -25.65
N ILE A 64 11.56 2.41 -24.97
CA ILE A 64 10.49 2.70 -24.01
C ILE A 64 11.15 3.04 -22.67
N THR A 65 11.26 4.33 -22.38
CA THR A 65 12.05 4.92 -21.28
C THR A 65 11.29 5.98 -20.48
N GLY A 66 10.02 6.23 -20.83
CA GLY A 66 9.20 7.32 -20.31
C GLY A 66 9.38 8.66 -21.06
N ALA A 67 10.08 8.65 -22.20
CA ALA A 67 10.27 9.83 -23.02
C ALA A 67 8.93 10.51 -23.38
N ASN A 68 8.93 11.84 -23.42
CA ASN A 68 7.75 12.68 -23.67
C ASN A 68 6.58 12.52 -22.67
N GLN A 69 6.80 11.86 -21.52
CA GLN A 69 5.81 11.74 -20.45
C GLN A 69 6.15 12.64 -19.26
N ILE A 70 5.12 13.00 -18.47
CA ILE A 70 5.25 13.76 -17.23
C ILE A 70 4.65 12.95 -16.08
N ILE A 71 5.45 12.73 -15.03
CA ILE A 71 5.03 12.15 -13.75
C ILE A 71 4.77 13.28 -12.76
N GLY A 72 3.61 13.30 -12.15
CA GLY A 72 3.37 14.10 -10.95
C GLY A 72 3.96 13.41 -9.72
N VAL A 73 4.64 14.16 -8.86
CA VAL A 73 5.02 13.71 -7.52
C VAL A 73 4.71 14.87 -6.57
N GLY A 74 3.96 14.61 -5.49
CA GLY A 74 3.85 15.57 -4.40
C GLY A 74 4.30 14.93 -3.10
N ASP A 75 5.39 15.46 -2.56
CA ASP A 75 6.18 14.84 -1.48
C ASP A 75 6.94 15.92 -0.69
N THR A 76 7.94 15.56 0.13
CA THR A 76 8.57 16.44 1.15
C THR A 76 9.51 17.51 0.61
N GLY A 77 9.69 17.56 -0.70
CA GLY A 77 10.67 18.39 -1.40
C GLY A 77 11.51 17.57 -2.37
N VAL A 78 12.36 18.23 -3.17
CA VAL A 78 13.37 17.54 -3.96
C VAL A 78 14.65 18.34 -4.06
N ASP A 79 15.79 17.69 -3.81
CA ASP A 79 17.13 18.23 -4.02
C ASP A 79 17.39 18.35 -5.53
N TYR A 80 16.88 19.42 -6.16
CA TYR A 80 17.06 19.69 -7.58
C TYR A 80 18.53 19.91 -7.99
N TYR A 81 19.42 20.10 -7.01
CA TYR A 81 20.87 20.14 -7.21
C TYR A 81 21.54 18.76 -7.26
N HIS A 82 20.83 17.71 -6.85
CA HIS A 82 21.27 16.31 -6.95
C HIS A 82 21.49 15.87 -8.40
N CYS A 83 22.45 14.97 -8.63
CA CYS A 83 22.83 14.51 -9.97
C CYS A 83 21.72 13.84 -10.80
N PHE A 84 20.64 13.36 -10.19
CA PHE A 84 19.47 12.87 -10.92
C PHE A 84 18.60 13.95 -11.54
N PHE A 85 18.68 15.21 -11.06
CA PHE A 85 17.80 16.29 -11.48
C PHE A 85 18.54 17.48 -12.11
N TYR A 86 19.72 17.80 -11.60
CA TYR A 86 20.49 19.00 -11.96
C TYR A 86 20.64 19.21 -13.47
N ASP A 87 20.45 20.46 -13.89
CA ASP A 87 20.58 20.96 -15.26
C ASP A 87 21.54 22.15 -15.23
N GLU A 88 22.65 22.11 -15.97
CA GLU A 88 23.63 23.20 -15.93
C GLU A 88 23.23 24.41 -16.79
N GLN A 89 22.27 24.25 -17.70
CA GLN A 89 21.72 25.34 -18.51
C GLN A 89 20.61 26.07 -17.76
N ASN A 90 19.82 25.33 -16.97
CA ASN A 90 18.74 25.86 -16.14
C ASN A 90 18.88 25.34 -14.69
N PRO A 91 19.83 25.83 -13.88
CA PRO A 91 20.09 25.30 -12.53
C PRO A 91 18.92 25.36 -11.55
N GLN A 92 17.89 26.15 -11.86
CA GLN A 92 16.68 26.32 -11.06
C GLN A 92 15.48 25.74 -11.82
N PRO A 93 14.67 24.86 -11.18
CA PRO A 93 13.38 24.43 -11.71
C PRO A 93 12.42 25.58 -12.08
N PRO A 94 11.40 25.32 -12.92
CA PRO A 94 10.28 26.24 -13.13
C PRO A 94 9.39 26.35 -11.89
N PHE A 95 9.87 27.10 -10.89
CA PHE A 95 9.13 27.37 -9.66
C PHE A 95 7.87 28.20 -9.91
N THR A 96 6.80 27.87 -9.20
CA THR A 96 5.62 28.71 -9.03
C THR A 96 5.03 28.51 -7.66
N LYS A 97 4.58 29.60 -7.03
CA LYS A 97 3.69 29.57 -5.85
C LYS A 97 2.21 29.48 -6.27
N LEU A 98 1.88 30.00 -7.45
CA LEU A 98 0.52 30.07 -7.99
C LEU A 98 0.15 28.79 -8.74
N ILE A 99 -0.96 28.16 -8.34
CA ILE A 99 -1.53 26.97 -9.01
C ILE A 99 -1.73 27.22 -10.51
N ARG A 100 -2.32 28.37 -10.85
CA ARG A 100 -2.77 28.70 -12.21
C ARG A 100 -1.71 29.37 -13.09
N ALA A 101 -0.49 29.63 -12.59
CA ALA A 101 0.56 30.22 -13.41
C ALA A 101 1.11 29.21 -14.44
N ASP A 102 1.37 29.69 -15.66
CA ASP A 102 1.95 28.90 -16.74
C ASP A 102 3.48 29.08 -16.79
N ASN A 103 4.16 28.38 -15.88
CA ASN A 103 5.62 28.35 -15.81
C ASN A 103 6.12 27.01 -16.39
N GLN A 104 6.09 26.83 -17.71
CA GLN A 104 6.82 25.74 -18.37
C GLN A 104 8.22 26.22 -18.77
N ALA A 105 9.26 25.66 -18.16
CA ALA A 105 10.65 25.94 -18.54
C ALA A 105 11.28 24.77 -19.30
N ASN A 106 12.29 25.08 -20.12
CA ASN A 106 13.12 24.10 -20.82
C ASN A 106 14.17 23.45 -19.89
N HIS A 107 13.77 23.02 -18.70
CA HIS A 107 14.64 22.34 -17.74
C HIS A 107 14.74 20.83 -18.07
N ARG A 108 15.90 20.21 -17.86
CA ARG A 108 16.19 18.78 -18.13
C ARG A 108 15.14 17.83 -17.53
N LYS A 109 14.93 17.91 -16.22
CA LYS A 109 14.08 16.98 -15.46
C LYS A 109 12.75 17.51 -14.92
N PHE A 110 12.58 18.81 -14.71
CA PHE A 110 11.30 19.38 -14.29
C PHE A 110 10.52 19.96 -15.48
N ALA A 111 9.22 19.69 -15.53
CA ALA A 111 8.24 20.35 -16.40
C ALA A 111 7.53 21.50 -15.66
N ALA A 112 7.27 21.31 -14.35
CA ALA A 112 6.71 22.29 -13.43
C ALA A 112 7.17 22.01 -12.00
N PHE A 113 7.29 23.02 -11.15
CA PHE A 113 7.55 22.88 -9.72
C PHE A 113 6.60 23.82 -8.94
N TRP A 114 5.68 23.26 -8.16
CA TRP A 114 4.85 24.02 -7.23
C TRP A 114 5.56 24.11 -5.89
N GLU A 115 5.99 25.31 -5.54
CA GLU A 115 6.40 25.68 -4.18
C GLU A 115 5.11 25.82 -3.34
N TYR A 116 4.44 24.73 -2.97
CA TYR A 116 3.19 24.80 -2.21
C TYR A 116 3.47 25.17 -0.74
N MET A 117 4.37 24.41 -0.13
CA MET A 117 4.86 24.63 1.23
C MET A 117 6.18 25.39 1.18
N ASP A 118 7.30 24.70 0.96
CA ASP A 118 8.59 25.33 0.61
C ASP A 118 9.13 24.91 -0.77
N ARG A 119 10.43 24.64 -0.89
CA ARG A 119 11.14 24.30 -2.14
C ARG A 119 12.37 23.42 -1.90
N ILE A 120 12.53 22.89 -0.69
CA ILE A 120 13.77 22.29 -0.18
C ILE A 120 13.45 21.00 0.56
N ASP A 121 13.92 19.88 0.01
CA ASP A 121 13.95 18.63 0.78
C ASP A 121 15.03 18.71 1.87
N SER A 122 14.70 18.24 3.07
CA SER A 122 15.66 18.02 4.16
C SER A 122 16.84 17.12 3.73
N PRO A 123 18.03 17.22 4.38
CA PRO A 123 19.06 16.20 4.23
C PRO A 123 18.50 14.82 4.61
N THR A 124 18.85 13.79 3.82
CA THR A 124 18.21 12.45 3.85
C THR A 124 16.68 12.47 3.63
N GLY A 125 16.18 13.53 2.99
CA GLY A 125 14.76 13.77 2.71
C GLY A 125 14.13 12.74 1.78
N HIS A 126 12.82 12.56 2.00
CA HIS A 126 12.03 11.48 1.42
C HIS A 126 11.65 11.78 -0.04
N GLY A 127 11.30 13.02 -0.34
CA GLY A 127 10.81 13.42 -1.65
C GLY A 127 11.88 13.40 -2.75
N THR A 128 13.16 13.66 -2.42
CA THR A 128 14.30 13.46 -3.34
C THR A 128 14.43 11.99 -3.71
N HIS A 129 14.32 11.12 -2.71
CA HIS A 129 14.40 9.68 -2.90
C HIS A 129 13.22 9.21 -3.78
N VAL A 130 11.98 9.55 -3.42
CA VAL A 130 10.77 9.21 -4.20
C VAL A 130 10.86 9.74 -5.64
N SER A 131 11.27 10.99 -5.83
CA SER A 131 11.44 11.61 -7.15
C SER A 131 12.50 10.89 -8.00
N GLY A 132 13.59 10.43 -7.38
CA GLY A 132 14.67 9.75 -8.10
C GLY A 132 14.25 8.33 -8.51
N THR A 133 13.37 7.69 -7.73
CA THR A 133 12.76 6.42 -8.09
C THR A 133 11.72 6.61 -9.21
N ALA A 134 10.95 7.69 -9.16
CA ALA A 134 9.90 8.01 -10.13
C ALA A 134 10.44 8.43 -11.51
N SER A 135 11.48 9.27 -11.55
CA SER A 135 12.00 9.84 -12.81
C SER A 135 13.52 10.11 -12.80
N GLY A 136 14.26 9.75 -11.75
CA GLY A 136 15.69 10.08 -11.63
C GLY A 136 16.54 9.58 -12.81
N ALA A 137 17.41 10.46 -13.32
CA ALA A 137 18.29 10.16 -14.45
C ALA A 137 19.66 10.80 -14.22
N ALA A 138 20.70 9.98 -14.05
CA ALA A 138 22.06 10.43 -13.82
C ALA A 138 22.53 11.45 -14.88
N ASN A 139 23.17 12.53 -14.43
CA ASN A 139 23.74 13.52 -15.33
C ASN A 139 24.86 12.87 -16.18
N THR A 140 24.77 13.03 -17.50
CA THR A 140 25.65 12.40 -18.49
C THR A 140 27.09 12.93 -18.49
N LYS A 141 27.40 13.97 -17.70
CA LYS A 141 28.74 14.56 -17.57
C LYS A 141 29.54 14.04 -16.37
N LEU A 142 28.96 13.16 -15.55
CA LEU A 142 29.65 12.52 -14.42
C LEU A 142 30.82 11.65 -14.90
N SER A 143 31.93 11.65 -14.16
CA SER A 143 33.04 10.72 -14.42
C SER A 143 32.79 9.32 -13.85
N ASP A 144 31.92 9.20 -12.85
CA ASP A 144 31.49 7.92 -12.28
C ASP A 144 30.23 7.42 -13.03
N PRO A 145 30.33 6.38 -13.88
CA PRO A 145 29.19 5.87 -14.63
C PRO A 145 28.20 5.09 -13.76
N ILE A 146 28.60 4.65 -12.55
CA ILE A 146 27.82 3.74 -11.70
C ILE A 146 26.47 4.36 -11.34
N LEU A 147 26.38 5.69 -11.19
CA LEU A 147 25.12 6.35 -10.84
C LEU A 147 24.02 6.13 -11.91
N SER A 148 24.39 5.91 -13.17
CA SER A 148 23.43 5.60 -14.24
C SER A 148 22.76 4.23 -14.11
N GLU A 149 23.36 3.30 -13.35
CA GLU A 149 22.76 2.01 -13.01
C GLU A 149 21.55 2.16 -12.06
N TYR A 150 21.44 3.29 -11.35
CA TYR A 150 20.37 3.63 -10.41
C TYR A 150 19.31 4.54 -11.03
N ASN A 151 19.29 4.66 -12.36
CA ASN A 151 18.26 5.37 -13.10
C ASN A 151 16.87 4.75 -12.85
N SER A 152 15.86 5.61 -12.72
CA SER A 152 14.44 5.22 -12.63
C SER A 152 14.00 4.34 -13.82
N PRO A 153 13.04 3.41 -13.64
CA PRO A 153 12.38 2.72 -14.76
C PRO A 153 11.94 3.67 -15.88
N ALA A 154 11.52 4.90 -15.53
CA ALA A 154 11.06 5.94 -16.44
C ALA A 154 12.00 7.17 -16.51
N PHE A 155 13.33 6.95 -16.49
CA PHE A 155 14.34 8.02 -16.47
C PHE A 155 14.22 9.06 -17.62
N GLY A 156 13.58 8.72 -18.74
CA GLY A 156 13.33 9.62 -19.87
C GLY A 156 12.16 10.60 -19.68
N SER A 157 11.35 10.44 -18.63
CA SER A 157 10.22 11.33 -18.32
C SER A 157 10.66 12.67 -17.70
N LYS A 158 9.72 13.60 -17.52
CA LYS A 158 9.89 14.78 -16.65
C LYS A 158 9.01 14.69 -15.41
N LEU A 159 9.36 15.47 -14.38
CA LEU A 159 8.58 15.66 -13.16
C LEU A 159 7.75 16.93 -13.26
N ALA A 160 6.45 16.84 -12.96
CA ALA A 160 5.74 17.92 -12.29
C ALA A 160 5.86 17.64 -10.79
N PHE A 161 6.49 18.53 -10.03
CA PHE A 161 6.73 18.31 -8.60
C PHE A 161 5.91 19.30 -7.76
N ALA A 162 5.25 18.84 -6.71
CA ALA A 162 4.61 19.70 -5.71
C ALA A 162 5.31 19.52 -4.36
N ASP A 163 5.94 20.58 -3.87
CA ASP A 163 6.60 20.57 -2.58
C ASP A 163 5.59 20.73 -1.46
N CYS A 164 5.25 19.60 -0.85
CA CYS A 164 4.29 19.47 0.23
C CYS A 164 5.02 19.40 1.59
N GLY A 165 6.35 19.48 1.62
CA GLY A 165 7.15 19.45 2.84
C GLY A 165 7.29 20.82 3.48
N CYS A 166 7.37 20.85 4.82
CA CYS A 166 7.78 22.04 5.56
C CYS A 166 9.08 21.70 6.29
N ASP A 167 10.18 21.62 5.54
CA ASP A 167 11.46 21.19 6.06
C ASP A 167 12.35 22.40 6.44
N THR A 168 12.23 23.52 5.72
CA THR A 168 13.18 24.65 5.85
C THR A 168 12.55 26.04 5.94
N ASP A 169 11.50 26.35 5.20
CA ASP A 169 10.85 27.66 5.25
C ASP A 169 9.52 27.55 5.98
N GLY A 170 9.46 28.10 7.19
CA GLY A 170 8.24 28.13 8.02
C GLY A 170 7.26 29.18 7.52
N GLY A 171 6.77 29.06 6.29
CA GLY A 171 5.86 30.01 5.66
C GLY A 171 5.26 29.41 4.40
N CYS A 172 3.94 29.28 4.36
CA CYS A 172 3.27 28.54 3.30
C CYS A 172 2.98 29.47 2.12
N SER A 173 3.16 28.95 0.92
CA SER A 173 3.11 29.73 -0.32
C SER A 173 1.72 29.70 -0.96
N CYS A 174 0.71 29.73 -0.10
CA CYS A 174 -0.69 29.52 -0.41
C CYS A 174 -1.20 30.61 -1.36
N PRO A 175 -1.68 30.24 -2.57
CA PRO A 175 -2.42 31.16 -3.42
C PRO A 175 -3.60 31.79 -2.69
N GLU A 176 -3.88 33.07 -2.97
CA GLU A 176 -5.03 33.80 -2.40
C GLU A 176 -6.38 33.13 -2.71
N ASP A 177 -6.44 32.25 -3.72
CA ASP A 177 -7.63 31.49 -4.11
C ASP A 177 -7.75 30.09 -3.48
N THR A 178 -6.87 29.70 -2.56
CA THR A 178 -6.91 28.40 -1.84
C THR A 178 -6.78 28.53 -0.33
N GLN A 179 -7.41 27.63 0.42
CA GLN A 179 -7.22 27.52 1.87
C GLN A 179 -6.20 26.42 2.19
N CYS A 180 -5.08 26.79 2.79
CA CYS A 180 -4.11 25.85 3.34
C CYS A 180 -4.36 25.55 4.82
N GLU A 181 -3.84 24.42 5.32
CA GLU A 181 -3.76 24.17 6.78
C GLU A 181 -3.02 25.29 7.54
N CYS A 182 -2.14 26.03 6.87
CA CYS A 182 -1.41 27.15 7.44
C CYS A 182 -2.29 28.39 7.68
N ASP A 183 -3.29 28.65 6.84
CA ASP A 183 -4.22 29.78 7.05
C ASP A 183 -5.11 29.59 8.28
N LEU A 184 -5.25 28.34 8.74
CA LEU A 184 -5.92 27.97 9.99
C LEU A 184 -5.06 28.23 11.24
N LYS A 185 -3.78 28.64 11.09
CA LYS A 185 -2.84 28.87 12.18
C LYS A 185 -2.61 30.36 12.39
N ALA A 186 -2.54 30.77 13.66
CA ALA A 186 -2.49 32.19 14.04
C ALA A 186 -1.24 32.94 13.55
N ASP A 187 -0.14 32.24 13.28
CA ASP A 187 1.10 32.81 12.72
C ASP A 187 1.21 32.66 11.19
N LYS A 188 0.25 31.97 10.56
CA LYS A 188 0.24 31.56 9.15
C LYS A 188 1.47 30.73 8.71
N LYS A 189 2.06 29.96 9.62
CA LYS A 189 3.25 29.14 9.33
C LYS A 189 2.93 27.65 9.37
N CYS A 190 3.61 26.90 8.52
CA CYS A 190 3.74 25.47 8.73
C CYS A 190 4.72 25.20 9.87
N GLN A 191 4.46 24.14 10.63
CA GLN A 191 5.40 23.67 11.63
C GLN A 191 6.42 22.78 10.95
N LYS A 192 7.71 23.04 11.20
CA LYS A 192 8.78 22.23 10.62
C LYS A 192 8.69 20.79 11.11
N ARG A 193 8.47 19.84 10.20
CA ARG A 193 8.28 18.42 10.54
C ARG A 193 8.86 17.55 9.44
N PHE A 194 10.05 17.00 9.73
CA PHE A 194 10.79 16.17 8.78
C PHE A 194 9.94 15.05 8.19
N GLY A 195 9.73 15.15 6.88
CA GLY A 195 8.89 14.28 6.10
C GLY A 195 7.50 14.01 6.67
N VAL A 196 6.79 15.08 7.03
CA VAL A 196 5.33 15.16 7.02
C VAL A 196 4.94 16.00 5.80
N VAL A 197 3.99 15.53 5.00
CA VAL A 197 3.41 16.33 3.92
C VAL A 197 2.18 17.09 4.41
N TYR A 198 2.06 18.32 3.96
CA TYR A 198 0.87 19.16 4.08
C TYR A 198 0.28 19.29 2.67
N LEU A 199 -1.03 19.11 2.54
CA LEU A 199 -1.71 19.07 1.24
C LEU A 199 -2.77 20.19 1.15
N PRO A 200 -3.24 20.53 -0.06
CA PRO A 200 -4.46 21.33 -0.22
C PRO A 200 -5.67 20.63 0.43
N LEU A 201 -6.64 21.40 0.90
CA LEU A 201 -7.82 20.86 1.59
C LEU A 201 -8.79 20.10 0.67
N ASP A 202 -8.85 20.43 -0.63
CA ASP A 202 -9.56 19.66 -1.67
C ASP A 202 -8.52 19.07 -2.63
N LEU A 203 -8.34 17.75 -2.60
CA LEU A 203 -7.37 17.08 -3.46
C LEU A 203 -7.79 17.10 -4.94
N ASN A 204 -9.09 17.23 -5.20
CA ASN A 204 -9.69 17.20 -6.54
C ASN A 204 -9.61 18.57 -7.23
N SER A 205 -10.01 19.68 -6.60
CA SER A 205 -10.03 21.00 -7.26
C SER A 205 -8.65 21.64 -7.37
N ASP A 206 -7.76 21.36 -6.41
CA ASP A 206 -6.48 22.05 -6.28
C ASP A 206 -5.32 21.11 -6.64
N TYR A 207 -5.11 20.04 -5.87
CA TYR A 207 -3.92 19.19 -5.96
C TYR A 207 -3.80 18.42 -7.29
N PHE A 208 -4.77 17.56 -7.61
CA PHE A 208 -4.74 16.79 -8.88
C PHE A 208 -5.00 17.66 -10.11
N SER A 209 -5.86 18.67 -9.96
CA SER A 209 -6.11 19.70 -10.98
C SER A 209 -4.82 20.40 -11.41
N TRP A 210 -3.97 20.76 -10.45
CA TRP A 210 -2.65 21.33 -10.72
C TRP A 210 -1.80 20.40 -11.58
N PHE A 211 -1.57 19.15 -11.14
CA PHE A 211 -0.80 18.17 -11.90
C PHE A 211 -1.34 17.95 -13.32
N TYR A 212 -2.67 17.82 -13.46
CA TYR A 212 -3.33 17.64 -14.75
C TYR A 212 -3.10 18.82 -15.70
N SER A 213 -3.15 20.05 -15.16
CA SER A 213 -2.87 21.29 -15.90
C SER A 213 -1.42 21.37 -16.40
N LYS A 214 -0.46 20.77 -15.68
CA LYS A 214 0.95 20.69 -16.08
C LYS A 214 1.26 19.47 -16.97
N GLY A 215 0.22 18.82 -17.52
CA GLY A 215 0.36 17.71 -18.45
C GLY A 215 0.66 16.35 -17.81
N ALA A 216 0.74 16.26 -16.49
CA ALA A 216 0.86 14.97 -15.82
C ALA A 216 -0.44 14.16 -16.00
N ARG A 217 -0.28 12.85 -16.20
CA ARG A 217 -1.38 11.87 -16.33
C ARG A 217 -1.22 10.66 -15.42
N VAL A 218 -0.09 10.60 -14.73
CA VAL A 218 0.23 9.65 -13.66
C VAL A 218 0.79 10.48 -12.53
N VAL A 219 0.29 10.29 -11.30
CA VAL A 219 0.77 10.98 -10.11
C VAL A 219 1.11 9.97 -9.03
N SER A 220 2.33 10.04 -8.48
CA SER A 220 2.79 9.21 -7.38
C SER A 220 2.61 9.94 -6.05
N ASN A 221 1.85 9.33 -5.15
CA ASN A 221 1.63 9.83 -3.79
C ASN A 221 2.20 8.79 -2.81
N SER A 222 3.36 9.10 -2.23
CA SER A 222 4.08 8.18 -1.33
C SER A 222 3.74 8.38 0.14
N TRP A 223 2.50 8.81 0.38
CA TRP A 223 1.89 9.18 1.65
C TRP A 223 0.43 8.69 1.69
N GLY A 224 -0.18 8.73 2.88
CA GLY A 224 -1.60 8.44 3.08
C GLY A 224 -2.03 8.76 4.51
N THR A 225 -3.32 8.94 4.74
CA THR A 225 -3.88 9.31 6.05
C THR A 225 -4.35 8.09 6.84
N GLY A 226 -4.20 8.17 8.17
CA GLY A 226 -4.61 7.15 9.12
C GLY A 226 -4.72 7.69 10.55
N TYR A 227 -5.63 7.08 11.34
CA TYR A 227 -5.98 7.49 12.71
C TYR A 227 -4.87 7.14 13.73
N TYR A 228 -4.20 6.01 13.55
CA TYR A 228 -3.00 5.59 14.28
C TYR A 228 -2.01 4.96 13.30
N ARG A 229 -0.78 5.51 13.20
CA ARG A 229 0.35 4.89 12.46
C ARG A 229 -0.08 4.21 11.15
N ASP A 230 -0.56 5.00 10.18
CA ASP A 230 -1.06 4.55 8.86
C ASP A 230 -2.41 3.79 8.83
N PHE A 231 -3.10 3.51 9.94
CA PHE A 231 -4.38 2.78 9.94
C PHE A 231 -5.60 3.65 9.55
N SER A 232 -6.25 3.36 8.43
CA SER A 232 -7.39 4.09 7.86
C SER A 232 -8.72 3.96 8.63
N MET A 233 -9.65 4.89 8.37
CA MET A 233 -11.07 4.81 8.74
C MET A 233 -11.99 4.33 7.59
N GLY A 234 -11.42 3.79 6.51
CA GLY A 234 -12.14 3.38 5.31
C GLY A 234 -12.15 4.45 4.21
N TYR A 235 -13.18 4.38 3.38
CA TYR A 235 -13.47 5.36 2.34
C TYR A 235 -13.90 6.70 2.95
N SER A 236 -12.99 7.67 2.94
CA SER A 236 -13.18 9.00 3.53
C SER A 236 -13.49 10.08 2.48
N THR A 237 -13.57 11.34 2.90
CA THR A 237 -13.76 12.49 2.00
C THR A 237 -12.59 12.64 1.01
N THR A 238 -11.34 12.46 1.45
CA THR A 238 -10.18 12.54 0.54
C THR A 238 -10.20 11.37 -0.45
N THR A 239 -10.62 10.18 -0.02
CA THR A 239 -10.86 9.02 -0.90
C THR A 239 -11.93 9.32 -1.96
N ALA A 240 -13.03 10.00 -1.57
CA ALA A 240 -14.09 10.41 -2.48
C ALA A 240 -13.63 11.48 -3.49
N GLU A 241 -12.78 12.41 -3.07
CA GLU A 241 -12.15 13.42 -3.94
C GLU A 241 -11.24 12.77 -4.99
N VAL A 242 -10.40 11.81 -4.61
CA VAL A 242 -9.59 11.01 -5.54
C VAL A 242 -10.49 10.38 -6.62
N ASP A 243 -11.53 9.66 -6.20
CA ASP A 243 -12.42 8.97 -7.15
C ASP A 243 -13.18 9.95 -8.05
N LYS A 244 -13.63 11.09 -7.50
CA LYS A 244 -14.31 12.18 -8.22
C LYS A 244 -13.39 12.83 -9.26
N PHE A 245 -12.12 13.05 -8.93
CA PHE A 245 -11.17 13.63 -9.89
C PHE A 245 -10.95 12.71 -11.08
N VAL A 246 -10.73 11.41 -10.85
CA VAL A 246 -10.50 10.43 -11.91
C VAL A 246 -11.77 10.18 -12.73
N TRP A 247 -12.95 10.19 -12.10
CA TRP A 247 -14.23 10.11 -12.80
C TRP A 247 -14.42 11.24 -13.83
N ASN A 248 -14.03 12.46 -13.45
CA ASN A 248 -14.07 13.63 -14.33
C ASN A 248 -12.93 13.64 -15.36
N ASN A 249 -11.76 13.08 -15.01
CA ASN A 249 -10.54 13.08 -15.82
C ASN A 249 -10.09 11.64 -16.14
N LYS A 250 -10.85 10.96 -17.01
CA LYS A 250 -10.70 9.52 -17.31
C LYS A 250 -9.36 9.10 -17.92
N ASP A 251 -8.44 10.02 -18.21
CA ASP A 251 -7.07 9.77 -18.68
C ASP A 251 -5.98 9.97 -17.62
N PHE A 252 -6.36 10.25 -16.36
CA PHE A 252 -5.48 10.51 -15.21
C PHE A 252 -5.52 9.39 -14.17
N LEU A 253 -4.36 8.88 -13.74
CA LEU A 253 -4.26 7.77 -12.80
C LEU A 253 -3.36 8.12 -11.58
N PRO A 254 -3.94 8.33 -10.39
CA PRO A 254 -3.18 8.54 -9.17
C PRO A 254 -2.79 7.20 -8.51
N PHE A 255 -1.56 7.15 -8.02
CA PHE A 255 -0.95 6.03 -7.31
C PHE A 255 -0.79 6.39 -5.84
N PHE A 256 -1.08 5.45 -4.95
CA PHE A 256 -0.93 5.64 -3.51
C PHE A 256 -0.12 4.51 -2.88
N ALA A 257 0.80 4.88 -1.99
CA ALA A 257 1.41 3.93 -1.08
C ALA A 257 0.33 3.28 -0.19
N ALA A 258 0.28 1.95 -0.13
CA ALA A 258 -0.76 1.26 0.63
C ALA A 258 -0.68 1.50 2.15
N GLY A 259 0.48 1.91 2.67
CA GLY A 259 0.78 2.04 4.10
C GLY A 259 1.84 1.03 4.56
N ASN A 260 2.45 1.27 5.72
CA ASN A 260 3.54 0.45 6.26
C ASN A 260 3.16 -0.32 7.53
N SER A 261 1.86 -0.54 7.72
CA SER A 261 1.27 -1.05 8.97
C SER A 261 0.91 -2.54 8.98
N GLY A 262 1.04 -3.26 7.87
CA GLY A 262 0.62 -4.67 7.81
C GLY A 262 1.47 -5.64 8.63
N GLY A 263 2.71 -5.27 8.95
CA GLY A 263 3.54 -6.04 9.88
C GLY A 263 3.03 -6.01 11.33
N GLN A 264 2.43 -4.88 11.74
CA GLN A 264 1.90 -4.65 13.09
C GLN A 264 0.43 -5.07 13.23
N TYR A 265 -0.41 -4.75 12.24
CA TYR A 265 -1.87 -4.90 12.33
C TYR A 265 -2.43 -6.06 11.48
N GLY A 266 -1.64 -6.64 10.58
CA GLY A 266 -2.11 -7.71 9.68
C GLY A 266 -3.05 -7.18 8.59
N TYR A 267 -4.26 -7.75 8.51
CA TYR A 267 -5.30 -7.34 7.56
C TYR A 267 -5.88 -5.95 7.88
N ALA A 268 -6.58 -5.35 6.90
CA ALA A 268 -7.26 -4.06 6.99
C ALA A 268 -6.35 -2.90 7.49
N SER A 269 -5.09 -2.91 7.08
CA SER A 269 -4.02 -2.02 7.57
C SER A 269 -3.62 -0.92 6.59
N LEU A 270 -4.54 -0.60 5.66
CA LEU A 270 -4.38 0.37 4.57
C LEU A 270 -4.48 1.83 5.05
N THR A 271 -3.96 2.76 4.25
CA THR A 271 -4.22 4.21 4.36
C THR A 271 -5.46 4.63 3.56
N SER A 272 -6.13 5.72 3.96
CA SER A 272 -7.48 6.05 3.44
C SER A 272 -7.53 6.37 1.95
N GLU A 273 -6.53 7.07 1.40
CA GLU A 273 -6.47 7.38 -0.03
C GLU A 273 -6.13 6.13 -0.87
N SER A 274 -5.43 5.15 -0.29
CA SER A 274 -5.17 3.87 -0.96
C SER A 274 -6.45 3.03 -1.14
N GLU A 275 -7.49 3.27 -0.33
CA GLU A 275 -8.80 2.65 -0.48
C GLU A 275 -9.64 3.22 -1.65
N ALA A 276 -9.15 4.22 -2.39
CA ALA A 276 -9.84 4.78 -3.56
C ALA A 276 -10.06 3.71 -4.65
N LYS A 277 -11.23 3.69 -5.27
CA LYS A 277 -11.57 2.72 -6.34
C LYS A 277 -10.80 2.99 -7.62
N ASN A 278 -10.68 4.28 -7.96
CA ASN A 278 -10.14 4.76 -9.23
C ASN A 278 -8.64 5.04 -9.15
N GLY A 279 -8.09 5.19 -7.94
CA GLY A 279 -6.65 5.17 -7.69
C GLY A 279 -6.06 3.75 -7.73
N LEU A 280 -4.72 3.66 -7.71
CA LEU A 280 -3.97 2.41 -7.70
C LEU A 280 -3.12 2.33 -6.42
N ALA A 281 -3.50 1.44 -5.51
CA ALA A 281 -2.80 1.21 -4.24
C ALA A 281 -1.66 0.21 -4.43
N ILE A 282 -0.48 0.58 -3.94
CA ILE A 282 0.76 -0.13 -4.20
C ILE A 282 1.32 -0.69 -2.90
N GLY A 283 1.32 -2.01 -2.80
CA GLY A 283 2.04 -2.73 -1.75
C GLY A 283 3.49 -3.01 -2.14
N ALA A 284 4.30 -3.43 -1.16
CA ALA A 284 5.72 -3.71 -1.34
C ALA A 284 6.01 -5.22 -1.34
N SER A 285 6.66 -5.70 -2.41
CA SER A 285 7.43 -6.94 -2.39
C SER A 285 8.84 -6.68 -1.88
N GLN A 286 9.54 -7.75 -1.53
CA GLN A 286 10.99 -7.65 -1.36
C GLN A 286 11.71 -7.44 -2.70
N SER A 287 12.95 -6.95 -2.64
CA SER A 287 13.88 -6.97 -3.77
C SER A 287 14.57 -8.34 -3.92
N CYS A 288 15.41 -8.52 -4.94
CA CYS A 288 16.26 -9.71 -5.07
C CYS A 288 17.47 -9.67 -4.11
N LEU A 289 18.08 -10.84 -3.85
CA LEU A 289 19.23 -11.01 -2.96
C LEU A 289 20.38 -10.05 -3.30
N GLU A 290 20.68 -9.87 -4.59
CA GLU A 290 21.75 -8.99 -5.06
C GLU A 290 21.47 -7.52 -4.73
N SER A 291 20.20 -7.13 -4.67
CA SER A 291 19.77 -5.81 -4.21
C SER A 291 20.06 -5.62 -2.72
N PHE A 292 19.79 -6.64 -1.88
CA PHE A 292 20.15 -6.62 -0.46
C PHE A 292 21.68 -6.58 -0.25
N MET A 293 22.45 -7.32 -1.04
CA MET A 293 23.92 -7.32 -0.97
C MET A 293 24.53 -5.96 -1.37
N ASP A 294 24.11 -5.37 -2.50
CA ASP A 294 24.59 -4.04 -2.92
C ASP A 294 24.08 -2.93 -1.97
N ALA A 295 22.89 -3.10 -1.37
CA ALA A 295 22.43 -2.25 -0.28
C ALA A 295 23.35 -2.35 0.94
N ALA A 296 23.68 -3.57 1.39
CA ALA A 296 24.53 -3.81 2.55
C ALA A 296 25.95 -3.25 2.36
N ASN A 297 26.53 -3.43 1.17
CA ASN A 297 27.86 -2.91 0.81
C ASN A 297 27.94 -1.37 0.73
N ARG A 298 26.82 -0.69 0.51
CA ARG A 298 26.73 0.78 0.40
C ARG A 298 26.03 1.45 1.57
N THR A 299 25.69 0.70 2.62
CA THR A 299 25.08 1.24 3.84
C THR A 299 26.15 1.91 4.69
N ASP A 300 25.92 3.16 5.08
CA ASP A 300 26.62 3.75 6.22
C ASP A 300 25.97 3.23 7.52
N TYR A 301 26.66 2.30 8.19
CA TYR A 301 26.15 1.66 9.40
C TYR A 301 26.15 2.60 10.61
N SER A 302 26.92 3.70 10.61
CA SER A 302 26.94 4.66 11.72
C SER A 302 25.56 5.26 11.98
N GLN A 303 24.91 5.75 10.93
CA GLN A 303 23.53 6.25 10.95
C GLN A 303 22.53 5.16 11.39
N THR A 304 22.80 3.90 11.06
CA THR A 304 21.95 2.77 11.47
C THR A 304 22.04 2.48 12.96
N ILE A 305 23.23 2.63 13.54
CA ILE A 305 23.47 2.49 14.98
C ILE A 305 22.82 3.63 15.74
N ASP A 306 22.96 4.88 15.29
CA ASP A 306 22.33 6.06 15.91
C ASP A 306 20.81 5.90 16.07
N MET A 307 20.14 5.35 15.05
CA MET A 307 18.71 5.03 15.12
C MET A 307 18.38 3.97 16.17
N ILE A 308 19.15 2.89 16.18
CA ILE A 308 18.92 1.75 17.07
C ILE A 308 19.22 2.16 18.51
N LYS A 309 20.26 2.96 18.75
CA LYS A 309 20.57 3.61 20.02
C LYS A 309 19.35 4.33 20.59
N VAL A 310 18.69 5.15 19.76
CA VAL A 310 17.48 5.87 20.18
C VAL A 310 16.33 4.91 20.48
N GLN A 311 16.09 3.90 19.65
CA GLN A 311 15.02 2.92 19.91
C GLN A 311 15.25 2.16 21.22
N ILE A 312 16.46 1.67 21.48
CA ILE A 312 16.83 0.99 22.74
C ILE A 312 16.59 1.92 23.92
N TYR A 313 17.15 3.14 23.86
CA TYR A 313 17.02 4.10 24.95
C TYR A 313 15.55 4.51 25.14
N GLN A 314 14.74 4.66 24.09
CA GLN A 314 13.31 4.92 24.24
C GLN A 314 12.62 3.82 25.04
N TYR A 315 12.93 2.55 24.78
CA TYR A 315 12.32 1.41 25.44
C TYR A 315 12.77 1.19 26.89
N TYR A 316 14.03 1.49 27.22
CA TYR A 316 14.60 1.22 28.55
C TYR A 316 14.76 2.46 29.45
N CYS A 317 14.98 3.65 28.89
CA CYS A 317 15.24 4.89 29.64
C CYS A 317 14.04 5.83 29.79
N VAL A 318 13.07 5.84 28.87
CA VAL A 318 11.97 6.84 28.93
C VAL A 318 11.00 6.50 30.06
N ASP A 319 10.63 5.23 30.22
CA ASP A 319 9.77 4.77 31.32
C ASP A 319 10.48 4.84 32.68
N SER A 320 11.77 4.48 32.74
CA SER A 320 12.52 4.40 34.01
C SER A 320 12.88 5.76 34.63
N LEU A 321 12.71 6.85 33.88
CA LEU A 321 12.91 8.23 34.34
C LEU A 321 11.60 8.98 34.67
N ALA A 322 10.44 8.34 34.51
CA ALA A 322 9.13 8.95 34.74
C ALA A 322 8.72 9.07 36.23
N GLY A 323 9.52 8.55 37.16
CA GLY A 323 9.41 8.85 38.59
C GLY A 323 8.28 8.14 39.36
N SER A 324 7.60 7.14 38.78
CA SER A 324 6.77 6.22 39.57
C SER A 324 7.68 5.39 40.49
N ALA A 325 7.57 5.63 41.81
CA ALA A 325 8.47 5.08 42.82
C ALA A 325 8.22 3.60 43.16
N ASP A 326 7.45 2.88 42.35
CA ASP A 326 7.32 1.42 42.41
C ASP A 326 8.52 0.78 41.72
N ALA A 327 9.53 0.47 42.53
CA ALA A 327 10.73 -0.33 42.23
C ALA A 327 11.07 -0.42 40.74
N ALA A 328 11.52 0.71 40.15
CA ALA A 328 11.95 0.77 38.75
C ALA A 328 12.90 -0.39 38.47
N ASP A 329 12.44 -1.31 37.61
CA ASP A 329 13.09 -2.59 37.33
C ASP A 329 14.60 -2.37 37.12
N GLN A 330 15.40 -2.89 38.06
CA GLN A 330 16.84 -2.64 38.07
C GLN A 330 17.51 -3.13 36.77
N SER A 331 16.87 -4.09 36.08
CA SER A 331 17.31 -4.51 34.74
C SER A 331 17.08 -3.42 33.69
N LYS A 332 15.93 -2.73 33.67
CA LYS A 332 15.66 -1.60 32.76
C LYS A 332 16.61 -0.43 33.02
N VAL A 333 16.91 -0.10 34.28
CA VAL A 333 17.88 0.97 34.62
C VAL A 333 19.29 0.61 34.15
N ALA A 334 19.73 -0.64 34.36
CA ALA A 334 21.03 -1.10 33.85
C ALA A 334 21.09 -1.10 32.31
N LEU A 335 20.04 -1.57 31.65
CA LEU A 335 19.92 -1.56 30.19
C LEU A 335 19.87 -0.13 29.62
N CYS A 336 19.30 0.83 30.35
CA CYS A 336 19.34 2.24 30.00
C CYS A 336 20.78 2.81 30.00
N GLU A 337 21.58 2.53 31.03
CA GLU A 337 22.99 2.98 31.07
C GLU A 337 23.86 2.30 30.00
N GLU A 338 23.54 1.07 29.61
CA GLU A 338 24.16 0.41 28.45
C GLU A 338 23.71 1.02 27.11
N ALA A 339 22.44 1.41 26.98
CA ALA A 339 21.90 2.05 25.77
C ALA A 339 22.61 3.37 25.43
N LYS A 340 23.05 4.12 26.44
CA LYS A 340 23.85 5.35 26.25
C LYS A 340 25.20 5.09 25.59
N LYS A 341 25.79 3.91 25.82
CA LYS A 341 27.12 3.51 25.31
C LYS A 341 27.08 2.94 23.89
N PHE A 342 25.94 2.35 23.51
CA PHE A 342 25.68 1.78 22.18
C PHE A 342 25.95 2.83 21.08
N SER A 343 27.03 2.67 20.31
CA SER A 343 27.52 3.70 19.37
C SER A 343 28.38 3.17 18.21
N THR A 344 28.80 1.91 18.25
CA THR A 344 29.69 1.27 17.26
C THR A 344 29.03 0.07 16.58
N VAL A 345 29.62 -0.39 15.46
CA VAL A 345 29.19 -1.62 14.79
C VAL A 345 29.43 -2.83 15.69
N GLU A 346 30.52 -2.78 16.46
CA GLU A 346 30.89 -3.77 17.45
C GLU A 346 29.82 -3.93 18.53
N ASP A 347 29.17 -2.86 18.99
CA ASP A 347 28.04 -2.93 19.95
C ASP A 347 26.82 -3.69 19.39
N CYS A 348 26.65 -3.71 18.06
CA CYS A 348 25.60 -4.47 17.37
C CYS A 348 25.97 -5.95 17.16
N CYS A 349 27.26 -6.27 17.13
CA CYS A 349 27.78 -7.62 16.96
C CYS A 349 27.98 -8.30 18.33
N ASN A 350 28.11 -9.63 18.38
CA ASN A 350 28.52 -10.30 19.63
C ASN A 350 30.05 -10.14 19.85
N GLU A 351 30.48 -9.77 21.07
CA GLU A 351 31.89 -9.54 21.45
C GLU A 351 32.77 -10.81 21.43
N GLN A 352 32.15 -12.00 21.39
CA GLN A 352 32.88 -13.27 21.44
C GLN A 352 33.57 -13.54 20.09
N GLY A 353 34.87 -13.24 20.02
CA GLY A 353 35.71 -13.17 18.81
C GLY A 353 35.95 -14.47 18.01
N ALA A 354 34.94 -15.31 17.84
CA ALA A 354 35.02 -16.54 17.06
C ALA A 354 33.71 -16.87 16.29
N CYS A 355 33.33 -16.06 15.30
CA CYS A 355 32.41 -16.50 14.23
C CYS A 355 33.05 -17.52 13.27
N LYS A 356 33.96 -18.37 13.76
CA LYS A 356 34.57 -19.48 13.02
C LYS A 356 33.78 -20.76 13.29
N GLY A 357 32.67 -20.93 12.57
CA GLY A 357 31.97 -22.21 12.46
C GLY A 357 30.79 -22.44 13.41
N SER A 358 30.20 -21.40 13.99
CA SER A 358 28.97 -21.51 14.81
C SER A 358 27.71 -21.10 14.04
N THR A 359 26.54 -21.52 14.53
CA THR A 359 25.23 -21.23 13.93
C THR A 359 24.84 -19.76 14.12
N SER A 360 23.98 -19.24 13.23
CA SER A 360 23.66 -17.80 13.13
C SER A 360 23.20 -17.16 14.45
N ALA A 361 22.51 -17.91 15.31
CA ALA A 361 22.07 -17.46 16.64
C ALA A 361 23.20 -17.00 17.59
N THR A 362 24.46 -17.37 17.36
CA THR A 362 25.57 -17.00 18.27
C THR A 362 26.36 -15.75 17.86
N CYS A 363 26.35 -15.36 16.58
CA CYS A 363 27.03 -14.12 16.14
C CYS A 363 26.10 -12.91 16.07
N CYS A 364 24.79 -13.13 15.98
CA CYS A 364 23.85 -12.13 15.48
C CYS A 364 23.08 -11.38 16.56
N GLY A 365 23.75 -10.38 17.15
CA GLY A 365 23.13 -9.35 17.97
C GLY A 365 23.71 -9.22 19.37
N SER A 366 23.56 -8.03 19.94
CA SER A 366 23.82 -7.79 21.35
C SER A 366 22.81 -8.59 22.19
N GLN A 367 23.27 -9.67 22.82
CA GLN A 367 22.42 -10.49 23.69
C GLN A 367 21.78 -9.68 24.83
N LYS A 368 22.42 -8.55 25.23
CA LYS A 368 21.91 -7.59 26.22
C LYS A 368 20.53 -7.03 25.88
N PHE A 369 20.24 -6.77 24.59
CA PHE A 369 19.00 -6.10 24.16
C PHE A 369 18.02 -7.00 23.39
N ASN A 370 18.41 -8.25 23.12
CA ASN A 370 17.69 -9.16 22.21
C ASN A 370 16.26 -9.52 22.66
N ALA A 371 15.94 -9.35 23.96
CA ALA A 371 14.60 -9.60 24.49
C ALA A 371 13.55 -8.57 24.05
N ALA A 372 13.94 -7.30 23.86
CA ALA A 372 13.05 -6.24 23.35
C ALA A 372 13.30 -5.92 21.87
N PHE A 373 14.53 -6.14 21.40
CA PHE A 373 14.97 -5.89 20.04
C PHE A 373 15.49 -7.19 19.41
N PRO A 374 14.61 -8.19 19.16
CA PRO A 374 15.00 -9.37 18.44
C PRO A 374 15.60 -8.98 17.09
N ASN A 375 16.66 -9.67 16.70
CA ASN A 375 17.36 -9.46 15.44
C ASN A 375 18.14 -8.12 15.31
N ILE A 376 18.44 -7.43 16.41
CA ILE A 376 19.26 -6.19 16.41
C ILE A 376 20.57 -6.32 15.61
N GLY A 377 21.28 -7.45 15.71
CA GLY A 377 22.51 -7.70 14.95
C GLY A 377 22.28 -7.76 13.45
N TYR A 378 21.16 -8.34 13.01
CA TYR A 378 20.76 -8.34 11.59
C TYR A 378 20.26 -6.98 11.09
N ARG A 379 20.21 -5.94 11.95
CA ARG A 379 19.91 -4.56 11.54
C ARG A 379 21.17 -3.71 11.38
N CYS A 380 22.19 -3.88 12.22
CA CYS A 380 23.38 -3.01 12.23
C CYS A 380 24.76 -3.68 12.27
N CYS A 381 24.87 -5.01 12.34
CA CYS A 381 26.14 -5.72 12.20
C CYS A 381 26.26 -6.30 10.76
N PRO A 382 27.14 -5.76 9.89
CA PRO A 382 27.24 -6.19 8.48
C PRO A 382 27.48 -7.69 8.33
N ARG A 383 28.38 -8.25 9.15
CA ARG A 383 28.70 -9.69 9.18
C ARG A 383 27.48 -10.58 9.45
N CYS A 384 26.50 -10.09 10.21
CA CYS A 384 25.28 -10.83 10.52
C CYS A 384 24.31 -10.83 9.34
N ILE A 385 24.22 -9.68 8.66
CA ILE A 385 23.43 -9.51 7.44
C ILE A 385 24.00 -10.41 6.32
N ASP A 386 25.32 -10.36 6.11
CA ASP A 386 26.04 -11.23 5.15
C ASP A 386 25.81 -12.71 5.45
N MET A 387 25.88 -13.11 6.72
CA MET A 387 25.71 -14.50 7.13
C MET A 387 24.25 -14.98 7.02
N GLU A 388 23.25 -14.13 7.27
CA GLU A 388 21.84 -14.47 7.02
C GLU A 388 21.54 -14.57 5.52
N MET A 389 22.06 -13.64 4.71
CA MET A 389 21.99 -13.71 3.25
C MET A 389 22.64 -14.98 2.68
N ALA A 390 23.76 -15.43 3.27
CA ALA A 390 24.44 -16.66 2.85
C ALA A 390 23.73 -17.94 3.33
N ASN A 391 23.22 -17.97 4.57
CA ASN A 391 22.61 -19.16 5.17
C ASN A 391 21.13 -19.33 4.80
N GLN A 392 20.41 -18.24 4.56
CA GLN A 392 18.98 -18.20 4.26
C GLN A 392 18.66 -17.30 3.06
N PRO A 393 19.23 -17.54 1.87
CA PRO A 393 19.00 -16.70 0.68
C PRO A 393 17.52 -16.63 0.27
N THR A 394 16.70 -17.62 0.67
CA THR A 394 15.25 -17.63 0.48
C THR A 394 14.49 -16.54 1.26
N HIS A 395 15.09 -15.99 2.32
CA HIS A 395 14.55 -14.85 3.08
C HIS A 395 14.72 -13.51 2.33
N PHE A 396 15.48 -13.48 1.23
CA PHE A 396 15.83 -12.28 0.46
C PHE A 396 15.46 -12.45 -1.02
N SER A 397 14.19 -12.76 -1.28
CA SER A 397 13.70 -13.07 -2.63
C SER A 397 12.66 -12.07 -3.10
N SER A 398 12.73 -11.67 -4.37
CA SER A 398 11.70 -10.81 -4.97
C SER A 398 10.32 -11.49 -5.11
N SER A 399 10.25 -12.80 -4.85
CA SER A 399 8.99 -13.56 -4.68
C SER A 399 8.38 -13.44 -3.27
N ASN A 400 9.05 -12.78 -2.32
CA ASN A 400 8.54 -12.55 -0.97
C ASN A 400 7.79 -11.22 -0.88
N LEU A 401 6.85 -11.13 0.06
CA LEU A 401 6.18 -9.88 0.42
C LEU A 401 6.99 -9.15 1.49
N ALA A 402 7.11 -7.82 1.39
CA ALA A 402 7.80 -7.03 2.42
C ALA A 402 6.99 -7.05 3.72
N LEU A 403 7.64 -7.26 4.86
CA LEU A 403 6.99 -7.42 6.18
C LEU A 403 6.00 -6.28 6.48
N PHE A 404 6.45 -5.04 6.28
CA PHE A 404 5.70 -3.83 6.64
C PHE A 404 4.49 -3.57 5.75
N THR A 405 4.39 -4.12 4.53
CA THR A 405 3.37 -3.67 3.58
C THR A 405 1.97 -3.82 4.16
N ALA A 406 1.20 -2.73 4.11
CA ALA A 406 -0.22 -2.76 4.42
C ALA A 406 -0.95 -3.78 3.54
N ARG A 407 -2.02 -4.33 4.12
CA ARG A 407 -2.78 -5.46 3.60
C ARG A 407 -4.26 -5.10 3.70
N GLY A 408 -5.03 -5.45 2.68
CA GLY A 408 -6.47 -5.31 2.69
C GLY A 408 -7.16 -6.33 3.60
N PRO A 409 -8.47 -6.55 3.44
CA PRO A 409 -9.33 -5.82 2.49
C PRO A 409 -9.44 -4.33 2.88
N THR A 410 -10.06 -3.53 2.03
CA THR A 410 -10.65 -2.25 2.47
C THR A 410 -11.72 -2.51 3.55
N LEU A 411 -12.16 -1.48 4.27
CA LEU A 411 -13.23 -1.69 5.27
C LEU A 411 -14.55 -2.20 4.67
N ASP A 412 -14.79 -1.96 3.38
CA ASP A 412 -15.92 -2.49 2.61
C ASP A 412 -15.62 -3.78 1.83
N GLY A 413 -14.51 -4.48 2.13
CA GLY A 413 -14.24 -5.83 1.63
C GLY A 413 -13.53 -5.93 0.27
N ARG A 414 -13.15 -4.81 -0.36
CA ARG A 414 -12.46 -4.78 -1.66
C ARG A 414 -11.02 -5.26 -1.59
N ILE A 415 -10.54 -5.79 -2.71
CA ILE A 415 -9.17 -6.28 -2.91
C ILE A 415 -8.23 -5.07 -3.00
N LYS A 416 -7.42 -4.89 -1.95
CA LYS A 416 -6.34 -3.91 -1.87
C LYS A 416 -5.13 -4.53 -1.14
N PRO A 417 -3.88 -4.11 -1.42
CA PRO A 417 -3.48 -3.21 -2.51
C PRO A 417 -3.87 -3.78 -3.89
N ASP A 418 -3.91 -2.95 -4.95
CA ASP A 418 -4.27 -3.44 -6.29
C ASP A 418 -3.16 -4.36 -6.83
N ILE A 419 -1.90 -3.95 -6.66
CA ILE A 419 -0.70 -4.69 -7.06
C ILE A 419 0.41 -4.47 -6.04
N VAL A 420 1.47 -5.28 -6.15
CA VAL A 420 2.74 -5.04 -5.46
C VAL A 420 3.89 -4.80 -6.43
N THR A 421 4.90 -4.10 -5.97
CA THR A 421 6.19 -3.99 -6.65
C THR A 421 7.31 -3.86 -5.63
N VAL A 422 8.56 -3.84 -6.05
CA VAL A 422 9.69 -3.77 -5.13
C VAL A 422 9.62 -2.51 -4.25
N GLY A 423 9.64 -2.71 -2.93
CA GLY A 423 9.61 -1.64 -1.93
C GLY A 423 10.48 -1.92 -0.71
N ASP A 424 10.77 -3.20 -0.42
CA ASP A 424 11.91 -3.55 0.44
C ASP A 424 13.18 -3.32 -0.38
N LYS A 425 13.92 -2.32 0.06
CA LYS A 425 15.17 -1.81 -0.50
C LYS A 425 15.20 -1.33 -2.01
N ILE A 426 15.04 0.00 -2.31
CA ILE A 426 14.99 0.87 -3.57
C ILE A 426 15.87 2.25 -3.69
N MET A 427 17.19 2.33 -3.34
CA MET A 427 18.30 3.37 -3.40
C MET A 427 18.12 4.46 -4.43
N SER A 428 17.75 5.63 -3.98
CA SER A 428 17.56 6.74 -4.88
C SER A 428 18.43 7.93 -4.46
N GLY A 429 18.10 9.12 -4.95
CA GLY A 429 18.87 10.32 -4.67
C GLY A 429 18.93 10.59 -3.16
N LEU A 430 20.15 10.71 -2.65
CA LEU A 430 20.44 11.29 -1.35
C LEU A 430 20.22 12.80 -1.43
N SER A 431 19.19 13.32 -0.78
CA SER A 431 19.13 14.76 -0.51
C SER A 431 20.27 15.15 0.43
N ARG A 432 21.01 16.22 0.09
CA ARG A 432 21.94 16.89 1.01
C ARG A 432 21.36 18.19 1.57
N GLY A 433 20.08 18.45 1.32
CA GLY A 433 19.49 19.79 1.35
C GLY A 433 19.89 20.59 0.11
N THR A 434 18.93 21.28 -0.52
CA THR A 434 19.13 22.05 -1.77
C THR A 434 20.15 23.19 -1.55
N THR A 435 21.42 22.87 -1.74
CA THR A 435 22.54 23.75 -1.41
C THR A 435 23.48 23.80 -2.60
N GLU A 436 23.79 25.00 -3.09
CA GLU A 436 24.69 25.17 -4.25
C GLU A 436 26.10 24.62 -4.02
N ALA A 437 26.51 24.49 -2.75
CA ALA A 437 27.75 23.83 -2.34
C ALA A 437 27.77 22.31 -2.65
N ASN A 438 26.60 21.68 -2.82
CA ASN A 438 26.41 20.27 -3.10
C ASN A 438 25.83 19.99 -4.50
N LYS A 439 25.79 20.99 -5.39
CA LYS A 439 25.31 20.79 -6.76
C LYS A 439 26.14 19.77 -7.51
N CYS A 440 25.48 19.00 -8.36
CA CYS A 440 26.12 17.95 -9.14
C CYS A 440 27.30 18.49 -9.96
N ASP A 441 28.48 17.96 -9.68
CA ASP A 441 29.71 18.18 -10.43
C ASP A 441 30.27 16.85 -10.93
N ARG A 442 31.09 16.92 -11.99
CA ARG A 442 31.74 15.77 -12.62
C ARG A 442 32.46 14.85 -11.63
N SER A 443 33.06 15.41 -10.57
CA SER A 443 33.85 14.66 -9.59
C SER A 443 33.03 13.92 -8.52
N MET A 444 31.70 14.02 -8.53
CA MET A 444 30.86 13.33 -7.55
C MET A 444 30.81 11.82 -7.79
N SER A 445 31.00 11.04 -6.71
CA SER A 445 30.88 9.58 -6.74
C SER A 445 29.46 9.11 -6.45
N ALA A 446 29.07 7.97 -7.01
CA ALA A 446 27.74 7.38 -6.86
C ALA A 446 27.39 7.12 -5.38
N THR A 447 28.33 6.60 -4.58
CA THR A 447 28.14 6.38 -3.13
C THR A 447 27.80 7.67 -2.37
N SER A 448 28.27 8.82 -2.86
CA SER A 448 27.99 10.13 -2.25
C SER A 448 26.66 10.75 -2.71
N GLN A 449 25.98 10.11 -3.68
CA GLN A 449 24.72 10.55 -4.29
C GLN A 449 23.56 9.58 -3.98
N LEU A 450 23.80 8.42 -3.42
CA LEU A 450 22.79 7.39 -3.22
C LEU A 450 22.43 7.23 -1.75
N LEU A 451 21.14 7.29 -1.46
CA LEU A 451 20.58 6.99 -0.15
C LEU A 451 19.56 5.87 -0.24
N LYS A 452 19.63 5.05 0.80
CA LYS A 452 18.74 3.97 1.13
C LYS A 452 17.55 4.57 1.99
N HIS A 453 16.27 4.22 1.73
CA HIS A 453 14.92 4.29 2.48
C HIS A 453 14.10 2.96 2.80
N GLU A 454 12.78 2.88 3.07
CA GLU A 454 11.94 1.67 2.78
C GLU A 454 10.47 1.93 3.02
N GLY A 455 9.61 1.23 2.27
CA GLY A 455 8.17 1.35 2.42
C GLY A 455 7.41 1.09 1.13
N THR A 456 6.09 1.06 1.27
CA THR A 456 5.16 1.21 0.14
C THR A 456 5.35 2.57 -0.56
N SER A 457 5.90 3.56 0.16
CA SER A 457 6.39 4.85 -0.35
C SER A 457 7.49 4.75 -1.40
N MET A 458 8.24 3.64 -1.48
CA MET A 458 9.21 3.39 -2.57
C MET A 458 8.63 2.50 -3.67
N ALA A 459 7.68 1.62 -3.33
CA ALA A 459 6.96 0.83 -4.33
C ALA A 459 6.04 1.72 -5.20
N CYS A 460 5.39 2.73 -4.61
CA CYS A 460 4.51 3.68 -5.30
C CYS A 460 5.17 4.39 -6.52
N PRO A 461 6.34 5.05 -6.40
CA PRO A 461 7.00 5.70 -7.54
C PRO A 461 7.53 4.71 -8.57
N VAL A 462 7.92 3.49 -8.16
CA VAL A 462 8.25 2.40 -9.12
C VAL A 462 7.02 2.04 -9.95
N ALA A 463 5.84 1.90 -9.34
CA ALA A 463 4.60 1.63 -10.06
C ALA A 463 4.20 2.79 -10.99
N ALA A 464 4.30 4.04 -10.53
CA ALA A 464 4.05 5.21 -11.35
C ALA A 464 4.99 5.31 -12.56
N ALA A 465 6.29 5.01 -12.39
CA ALA A 465 7.25 4.92 -13.48
C ALA A 465 6.85 3.82 -14.50
N ASN A 466 6.41 2.66 -14.03
CA ASN A 466 5.91 1.59 -14.90
C ASN A 466 4.62 1.96 -15.66
N ALA A 467 3.72 2.72 -15.04
CA ALA A 467 2.54 3.27 -15.71
C ALA A 467 2.92 4.21 -16.86
N ILE A 468 3.99 5.00 -16.69
CA ILE A 468 4.56 5.84 -17.74
C ILE A 468 5.14 5.03 -18.90
N LEU A 469 5.80 3.90 -18.65
CA LEU A 469 6.27 3.01 -19.72
C LEU A 469 5.08 2.41 -20.52
N ILE A 470 3.98 2.07 -19.84
CA ILE A 470 2.73 1.63 -20.49
C ILE A 470 2.10 2.76 -21.32
N ARG A 471 2.07 4.00 -20.81
CA ARG A 471 1.55 5.16 -21.56
C ARG A 471 2.36 5.42 -22.82
N GLN A 472 3.70 5.44 -22.72
CA GLN A 472 4.56 5.57 -23.89
C GLN A 472 4.35 4.42 -24.88
N PHE A 473 4.25 3.17 -24.43
CA PHE A 473 3.97 2.01 -25.29
C PHE A 473 2.71 2.19 -26.15
N TYR A 474 1.62 2.74 -25.59
CA TYR A 474 0.40 3.03 -26.35
C TYR A 474 0.51 4.29 -27.21
N GLN A 475 1.10 5.38 -26.71
CA GLN A 475 1.16 6.66 -27.43
C GLN A 475 2.15 6.65 -28.60
N ASP A 476 3.30 5.97 -28.47
CA ASP A 476 4.28 5.81 -29.56
C ASP A 476 3.87 4.69 -30.55
N GLY A 477 2.78 3.97 -30.29
CA GLY A 477 2.21 2.96 -31.19
C GLY A 477 2.98 1.63 -31.22
N TYR A 478 3.58 1.21 -30.09
CA TYR A 478 4.20 -0.11 -29.95
C TYR A 478 3.17 -1.25 -29.85
N TYR A 479 1.91 -0.96 -29.49
CA TYR A 479 0.87 -2.00 -29.46
C TYR A 479 0.65 -2.60 -30.86
N GLY A 480 0.79 -3.91 -30.98
CA GLY A 480 0.74 -4.65 -32.25
C GLY A 480 2.01 -4.57 -33.10
N ASN A 481 3.04 -3.81 -32.69
CA ASN A 481 4.24 -3.53 -33.50
C ASN A 481 5.55 -3.87 -32.75
N THR A 482 6.58 -4.29 -33.48
CA THR A 482 7.92 -4.53 -32.91
C THR A 482 8.72 -3.24 -32.69
N LYS A 483 8.34 -2.16 -33.38
CA LYS A 483 8.91 -0.80 -33.35
C LYS A 483 7.76 0.22 -33.23
N PRO A 484 8.00 1.45 -32.77
CA PRO A 484 6.94 2.45 -32.68
C PRO A 484 6.41 2.82 -34.08
N VAL A 485 5.09 2.96 -34.19
CA VAL A 485 4.39 3.36 -35.42
C VAL A 485 3.39 4.45 -35.04
N ALA A 486 3.74 5.71 -35.28
CA ALA A 486 2.97 6.86 -34.77
C ALA A 486 1.49 6.86 -35.17
N SER A 487 1.14 6.35 -36.36
CA SER A 487 -0.27 6.23 -36.81
C SER A 487 -1.07 5.15 -36.07
N SER A 488 -0.41 4.25 -35.36
CA SER A 488 -1.01 3.25 -34.46
C SER A 488 -1.05 3.72 -33.00
N GLY A 489 -0.50 4.91 -32.71
CA GLY A 489 -0.44 5.49 -31.38
C GLY A 489 -1.78 6.05 -30.90
N PHE A 490 -2.08 5.91 -29.62
CA PHE A 490 -3.26 6.50 -28.99
C PHE A 490 -3.01 6.84 -27.52
N SER A 491 -3.73 7.83 -26.99
CA SER A 491 -3.72 8.15 -25.55
C SER A 491 -4.61 7.18 -24.78
N PRO A 492 -4.07 6.38 -23.85
CA PRO A 492 -4.86 5.42 -23.07
C PRO A 492 -5.64 6.10 -21.94
N SER A 493 -6.80 5.54 -21.59
CA SER A 493 -7.53 5.88 -20.37
C SER A 493 -6.79 5.40 -19.12
N ALA A 494 -7.12 6.00 -17.96
CA ALA A 494 -6.66 5.56 -16.65
C ALA A 494 -7.08 4.11 -16.37
N ALA A 495 -8.32 3.75 -16.75
CA ALA A 495 -8.83 2.39 -16.66
C ALA A 495 -7.99 1.40 -17.50
N LEU A 496 -7.59 1.75 -18.73
CA LEU A 496 -6.74 0.89 -19.56
C LEU A 496 -5.32 0.77 -18.98
N VAL A 497 -4.71 1.85 -18.48
CA VAL A 497 -3.38 1.76 -17.84
C VAL A 497 -3.46 0.89 -16.58
N LYS A 498 -4.46 1.09 -15.71
CA LYS A 498 -4.72 0.27 -14.52
C LYS A 498 -4.94 -1.20 -14.88
N ALA A 499 -5.77 -1.48 -15.89
CA ALA A 499 -6.00 -2.83 -16.40
C ALA A 499 -4.70 -3.48 -16.90
N THR A 500 -3.90 -2.79 -17.72
CA THR A 500 -2.64 -3.33 -18.26
C THR A 500 -1.62 -3.63 -17.15
N MET A 501 -1.50 -2.78 -16.13
CA MET A 501 -0.64 -3.04 -14.96
C MET A 501 -1.08 -4.29 -14.20
N ILE A 502 -2.37 -4.38 -13.84
CA ILE A 502 -2.99 -5.51 -13.12
C ILE A 502 -2.92 -6.80 -13.95
N HIS A 503 -3.06 -6.72 -15.27
CA HIS A 503 -2.95 -7.84 -16.18
C HIS A 503 -1.51 -8.38 -16.29
N SER A 504 -0.50 -7.49 -16.25
CA SER A 504 0.91 -7.86 -16.25
C SER A 504 1.36 -8.61 -14.99
N ALA A 505 0.62 -8.45 -13.89
CA ALA A 505 1.01 -8.93 -12.59
C ALA A 505 1.01 -10.47 -12.50
N ARG A 506 1.93 -11.00 -11.69
CA ARG A 506 2.02 -12.42 -11.31
C ARG A 506 1.89 -12.57 -9.80
N VAL A 507 1.13 -13.55 -9.37
CA VAL A 507 1.00 -13.89 -7.96
C VAL A 507 2.35 -14.33 -7.40
N LEU A 508 2.74 -13.74 -6.26
CA LEU A 508 3.92 -14.11 -5.48
C LEU A 508 3.77 -15.52 -4.89
N ASP A 509 4.85 -16.31 -5.01
CA ASP A 509 4.96 -17.71 -4.60
C ASP A 509 5.90 -17.95 -3.40
N GLY A 510 6.58 -16.90 -2.95
CA GLY A 510 7.54 -16.94 -1.84
C GLY A 510 6.89 -16.83 -0.46
N LEU A 511 7.54 -16.04 0.40
CA LEU A 511 7.29 -16.00 1.84
C LEU A 511 6.85 -14.61 2.32
N ILE A 512 6.29 -14.56 3.52
CA ILE A 512 6.05 -13.36 4.32
C ILE A 512 6.47 -13.64 5.76
N TYR A 513 7.11 -12.69 6.44
CA TYR A 513 7.39 -12.82 7.87
C TYR A 513 6.13 -12.41 8.67
N LEU A 514 5.69 -13.28 9.58
CA LEU A 514 4.55 -13.02 10.46
C LEU A 514 5.06 -12.71 11.87
N MET A 515 5.08 -11.43 12.25
CA MET A 515 5.58 -10.99 13.57
C MET A 515 4.84 -11.66 14.74
N SER A 516 3.52 -11.82 14.64
CA SER A 516 2.69 -12.51 15.65
C SER A 516 3.09 -13.96 15.94
N LYS A 517 3.89 -14.59 15.07
CA LYS A 517 4.35 -15.98 15.18
C LYS A 517 5.87 -16.12 15.06
N HIS A 518 6.59 -15.00 14.92
CA HIS A 518 8.03 -14.93 14.69
C HIS A 518 8.56 -15.87 13.58
N VAL A 519 7.74 -16.13 12.54
CA VAL A 519 8.01 -17.18 11.54
C VAL A 519 7.79 -16.69 10.11
N TRP A 520 8.60 -17.21 9.18
CA TRP A 520 8.35 -17.09 7.75
C TRP A 520 7.23 -18.04 7.32
N TRP A 521 6.20 -17.49 6.67
CA TRP A 521 5.02 -18.20 6.22
C TRP A 521 4.92 -18.18 4.69
N PRO A 522 4.54 -19.28 4.02
CA PRO A 522 4.36 -19.26 2.57
C PRO A 522 3.12 -18.46 2.16
N LEU A 523 3.25 -17.63 1.13
CA LEU A 523 2.14 -16.87 0.55
C LEU A 523 1.11 -17.78 -0.16
N GLN A 524 1.59 -18.91 -0.69
CA GLN A 524 0.78 -19.96 -1.30
C GLN A 524 0.47 -21.06 -0.29
N TYR A 525 -0.71 -21.66 -0.38
CA TYR A 525 -1.03 -22.84 0.42
C TYR A 525 -0.07 -23.98 0.10
N LYS A 526 0.53 -24.56 1.14
CA LYS A 526 1.34 -25.78 1.06
C LYS A 526 0.72 -26.85 1.94
N LEU A 527 0.69 -28.08 1.44
CA LEU A 527 0.13 -29.22 2.15
C LEU A 527 0.81 -29.38 3.52
N GLY A 528 0.01 -29.40 4.59
CA GLY A 528 0.50 -29.45 5.98
C GLY A 528 0.34 -28.14 6.77
N HIS A 529 0.05 -27.01 6.12
CA HIS A 529 -0.29 -25.77 6.82
C HIS A 529 -1.75 -25.76 7.28
N ARG A 530 -2.01 -25.29 8.50
CA ARG A 530 -3.36 -25.30 9.13
C ARG A 530 -4.30 -24.17 8.64
N PHE A 531 -3.80 -23.20 7.89
CA PHE A 531 -4.60 -22.11 7.32
C PHE A 531 -3.94 -21.56 6.04
N GLN A 532 -4.74 -20.93 5.18
CA GLN A 532 -4.32 -20.28 3.94
C GLN A 532 -4.51 -18.76 4.08
N LEU A 533 -3.53 -17.97 3.62
CA LEU A 533 -3.67 -16.52 3.53
C LEU A 533 -4.60 -16.15 2.36
N ARG A 534 -5.52 -15.18 2.56
CA ARG A 534 -6.27 -14.60 1.44
C ARG A 534 -5.32 -13.77 0.60
N GLN A 535 -4.96 -14.29 -0.57
CA GLN A 535 -3.87 -13.76 -1.41
C GLN A 535 -4.17 -12.36 -1.94
N GLY A 536 -5.41 -12.11 -2.40
CA GLY A 536 -5.84 -10.80 -2.88
C GLY A 536 -5.62 -9.69 -1.85
N TYR A 537 -5.85 -9.96 -0.57
CA TYR A 537 -5.69 -8.97 0.49
C TYR A 537 -4.22 -8.72 0.88
N HIS A 538 -3.31 -9.63 0.55
CA HIS A 538 -1.87 -9.47 0.84
C HIS A 538 -1.11 -8.81 -0.30
N GLN A 539 -1.45 -9.13 -1.54
CA GLN A 539 -0.64 -8.79 -2.71
C GLN A 539 -1.47 -8.30 -3.91
N GLY A 540 -2.78 -8.09 -3.74
CA GLY A 540 -3.69 -7.73 -4.83
C GLY A 540 -3.73 -8.80 -5.91
N PHE A 541 -3.68 -8.33 -7.15
CA PHE A 541 -3.53 -9.17 -8.34
C PHE A 541 -2.08 -9.65 -8.57
N GLY A 542 -1.17 -9.34 -7.64
CA GLY A 542 0.22 -9.82 -7.60
C GLY A 542 1.26 -8.75 -7.93
N ARG A 543 2.48 -9.21 -8.19
CA ARG A 543 3.64 -8.39 -8.49
C ARG A 543 3.69 -8.03 -9.97
N ILE A 544 3.78 -6.73 -10.28
CA ILE A 544 3.88 -6.22 -11.67
C ILE A 544 5.06 -6.86 -12.43
N GLU A 545 4.90 -7.17 -13.73
CA GLU A 545 6.01 -7.60 -14.60
C GLU A 545 5.68 -7.24 -16.06
N LEU A 546 6.16 -6.08 -16.51
CA LEU A 546 5.67 -5.45 -17.75
C LEU A 546 5.93 -6.28 -19.02
N ASN A 547 7.01 -7.05 -19.09
CA ASN A 547 7.30 -7.87 -20.27
C ASN A 547 6.26 -8.98 -20.51
N ASN A 548 5.43 -9.34 -19.51
CA ASN A 548 4.29 -10.26 -19.69
C ASN A 548 3.20 -9.70 -20.61
N VAL A 549 3.13 -8.38 -20.82
CA VAL A 549 2.10 -7.72 -21.65
C VAL A 549 2.68 -6.84 -22.76
N LEU A 550 3.82 -6.20 -22.53
CA LEU A 550 4.42 -5.28 -23.50
C LEU A 550 5.36 -5.96 -24.51
N SER A 551 5.70 -7.24 -24.33
CA SER A 551 6.45 -8.02 -25.33
C SER A 551 5.62 -8.19 -26.62
N PRO A 552 6.21 -8.10 -27.82
CA PRO A 552 5.52 -8.43 -29.07
C PRO A 552 4.98 -9.88 -29.12
N THR A 553 5.53 -10.77 -28.30
CA THR A 553 5.11 -12.18 -28.18
C THR A 553 4.12 -12.44 -27.04
N ALA A 554 3.74 -11.43 -26.26
CA ALA A 554 2.83 -11.58 -25.12
C ALA A 554 1.42 -12.07 -25.50
N GLY A 555 1.01 -11.89 -26.77
CA GLY A 555 -0.35 -12.18 -27.20
C GLY A 555 -1.36 -11.27 -26.52
N LEU A 556 -1.03 -9.98 -26.36
CA LEU A 556 -1.94 -8.97 -25.81
C LEU A 556 -3.02 -8.61 -26.83
N TYR A 557 -4.28 -8.62 -26.40
CA TYR A 557 -5.44 -8.22 -27.19
C TYR A 557 -6.29 -7.20 -26.43
N LEU A 558 -6.55 -6.07 -27.09
CA LEU A 558 -7.36 -4.96 -26.59
C LEU A 558 -8.61 -4.79 -27.45
N PRO A 559 -9.75 -5.38 -27.07
CA PRO A 559 -10.99 -5.33 -27.86
C PRO A 559 -11.53 -3.90 -28.09
N ASN A 560 -11.18 -2.96 -27.22
CA ASN A 560 -11.62 -1.57 -27.22
C ASN A 560 -10.61 -0.60 -27.88
N LEU A 561 -9.39 -1.04 -28.21
CA LEU A 561 -8.34 -0.22 -28.86
C LEU A 561 -8.14 1.19 -28.26
N GLY A 562 -8.14 1.30 -26.93
CA GLY A 562 -7.97 2.59 -26.24
C GLY A 562 -9.22 3.47 -26.15
N LYS A 563 -10.36 3.03 -26.68
CA LYS A 563 -11.66 3.68 -26.52
C LYS A 563 -12.50 2.84 -25.56
N ASP A 564 -12.55 3.26 -24.29
CA ASP A 564 -13.40 2.62 -23.28
C ASP A 564 -14.85 2.55 -23.80
N LYS A 565 -15.53 1.43 -23.52
CA LYS A 565 -16.84 1.15 -24.10
C LYS A 565 -17.94 1.34 -23.08
N ASP A 566 -18.92 2.18 -23.42
CA ASP A 566 -20.09 2.46 -22.58
C ASP A 566 -21.01 1.25 -22.44
N ILE A 567 -21.38 0.89 -21.20
CA ILE A 567 -22.35 -0.16 -20.88
C ILE A 567 -23.41 0.35 -19.90
N SER A 568 -24.66 -0.08 -20.12
CA SER A 568 -25.82 0.23 -19.28
C SER A 568 -26.28 -1.00 -18.50
N THR A 569 -27.14 -0.80 -17.50
CA THR A 569 -27.80 -1.89 -16.76
C THR A 569 -28.47 -2.90 -17.69
N GLY A 570 -28.19 -4.19 -17.52
CA GLY A 570 -28.68 -5.29 -18.34
C GLY A 570 -28.00 -5.47 -19.71
N GLN A 571 -27.17 -4.51 -20.15
CA GLN A 571 -26.42 -4.62 -21.39
C GLN A 571 -25.24 -5.59 -21.25
N GLN A 572 -24.86 -6.25 -22.35
CA GLN A 572 -23.75 -7.19 -22.40
C GLN A 572 -22.90 -6.99 -23.66
N HIS A 573 -21.59 -7.22 -23.53
CA HIS A 573 -20.63 -7.18 -24.62
C HIS A 573 -19.78 -8.46 -24.62
N GLY A 574 -19.95 -9.29 -25.64
CA GLY A 574 -19.14 -10.49 -25.86
C GLY A 574 -17.91 -10.22 -26.74
N TYR A 575 -16.79 -10.82 -26.37
CA TYR A 575 -15.51 -10.76 -27.05
C TYR A 575 -15.02 -12.19 -27.31
N CYS A 576 -15.17 -12.63 -28.54
CA CYS A 576 -14.78 -13.97 -28.95
C CYS A 576 -13.31 -14.03 -29.36
N VAL A 577 -12.55 -14.91 -28.70
CA VAL A 577 -11.12 -15.11 -28.96
C VAL A 577 -10.77 -16.59 -29.12
N GLN A 578 -9.92 -16.89 -30.09
CA GLN A 578 -9.35 -18.21 -30.31
C GLN A 578 -7.97 -18.28 -29.64
N LEU A 579 -7.80 -19.19 -28.69
CA LEU A 579 -6.48 -19.56 -28.17
C LEU A 579 -5.88 -20.65 -29.08
N LYS A 580 -4.67 -20.44 -29.60
CA LYS A 580 -4.00 -21.38 -30.52
C LYS A 580 -2.99 -22.28 -29.82
N SER A 581 -2.28 -21.75 -28.82
CA SER A 581 -1.28 -22.50 -28.06
C SER A 581 -1.87 -23.01 -26.75
N ALA A 582 -2.08 -24.32 -26.66
CA ALA A 582 -2.40 -25.00 -25.41
C ALA A 582 -1.26 -24.84 -24.39
N LEU A 583 -1.60 -25.02 -23.11
CA LEU A 583 -0.68 -24.90 -21.97
C LEU A 583 -0.09 -23.48 -21.77
N SER A 584 -0.68 -22.46 -22.37
CA SER A 584 -0.37 -21.06 -22.08
C SER A 584 -1.28 -20.51 -20.98
N THR A 585 -0.86 -19.47 -20.27
CA THR A 585 -1.77 -18.73 -19.37
C THR A 585 -2.77 -17.95 -20.22
N PHE A 586 -4.06 -18.16 -19.97
CA PHE A 586 -5.12 -17.29 -20.48
C PHE A 586 -5.56 -16.35 -19.36
N LYS A 587 -5.62 -15.05 -19.67
CA LYS A 587 -6.03 -14.02 -18.70
C LYS A 587 -6.99 -13.03 -19.34
N ALA A 588 -7.97 -12.56 -18.58
CA ALA A 588 -8.84 -11.44 -18.91
C ALA A 588 -8.93 -10.50 -17.69
N THR A 589 -8.91 -9.19 -17.90
CA THR A 589 -8.98 -8.19 -16.83
C THR A 589 -9.86 -7.02 -17.26
N LEU A 590 -10.95 -6.83 -16.55
CA LEU A 590 -11.92 -5.75 -16.67
C LEU A 590 -11.60 -4.69 -15.60
N VAL A 591 -11.57 -3.42 -16.00
CA VAL A 591 -11.44 -2.28 -15.08
C VAL A 591 -12.35 -1.15 -15.54
N TRP A 592 -13.00 -0.49 -14.58
CA TRP A 592 -13.73 0.74 -14.82
C TRP A 592 -13.41 1.81 -13.80
N THR A 593 -13.43 3.05 -14.25
CA THR A 593 -13.44 4.23 -13.37
C THR A 593 -14.87 4.40 -12.87
N ASP A 594 -15.14 3.97 -11.64
CA ASP A 594 -16.46 3.99 -11.03
C ASP A 594 -16.85 5.39 -10.53
N PHE A 595 -18.14 5.66 -10.36
CA PHE A 595 -18.63 6.92 -9.83
C PHE A 595 -18.24 7.08 -8.34
N PRO A 596 -17.83 8.27 -7.84
CA PRO A 596 -17.44 8.46 -6.44
C PRO A 596 -18.55 8.07 -5.44
N SER A 597 -18.18 7.33 -4.40
CA SER A 597 -19.10 6.91 -3.33
C SER A 597 -19.31 8.03 -2.30
N ALA A 598 -20.33 7.88 -1.46
CA ALA A 598 -20.48 8.68 -0.25
C ALA A 598 -19.58 8.12 0.87
N PRO A 599 -18.82 8.97 1.61
CA PRO A 599 -18.11 8.53 2.80
C PRO A 599 -19.06 7.85 3.80
N ASN A 600 -18.62 6.76 4.42
CA ASN A 600 -19.39 5.86 5.28
C ASN A 600 -20.46 4.98 4.58
N ALA A 601 -20.47 4.87 3.25
CA ALA A 601 -21.27 3.83 2.58
C ALA A 601 -20.74 2.43 2.96
N GLN A 602 -21.64 1.48 3.27
CA GLN A 602 -21.28 0.11 3.66
C GLN A 602 -20.58 -0.66 2.53
N ILE A 603 -20.94 -0.37 1.28
CA ILE A 603 -20.28 -0.83 0.05
C ILE A 603 -20.03 0.44 -0.77
N ASN A 604 -18.80 0.63 -1.25
CA ASN A 604 -18.47 1.83 -2.04
C ASN A 604 -18.58 1.62 -3.55
N LEU A 605 -18.80 0.41 -4.06
CA LEU A 605 -19.09 0.20 -5.48
C LEU A 605 -20.43 0.86 -5.84
N VAL A 606 -20.47 1.65 -6.92
CA VAL A 606 -21.67 2.36 -7.38
C VAL A 606 -22.20 1.76 -8.68
N ASN A 607 -21.35 1.64 -9.69
CA ASN A 607 -21.63 0.90 -10.92
C ASN A 607 -20.98 -0.48 -10.85
N ASP A 608 -21.79 -1.52 -11.01
CA ASP A 608 -21.46 -2.93 -10.90
C ASP A 608 -21.41 -3.59 -12.28
N LEU A 609 -20.23 -4.10 -12.66
CA LEU A 609 -19.94 -4.71 -13.97
C LEU A 609 -19.25 -6.07 -13.81
N ASP A 610 -19.86 -7.15 -14.29
CA ASP A 610 -19.27 -8.49 -14.19
C ASP A 610 -18.39 -8.84 -15.40
N LEU A 611 -17.28 -9.51 -15.13
CA LEU A 611 -16.51 -10.27 -16.12
C LEU A 611 -16.94 -11.73 -16.09
N ILE A 612 -17.40 -12.25 -17.22
CA ILE A 612 -17.79 -13.66 -17.39
C ILE A 612 -16.94 -14.28 -18.50
N VAL A 613 -16.23 -15.37 -18.20
CA VAL A 613 -15.45 -16.13 -19.18
C VAL A 613 -16.10 -17.48 -19.42
N VAL A 614 -16.52 -17.72 -20.67
CA VAL A 614 -16.97 -19.02 -21.15
C VAL A 614 -15.81 -19.75 -21.82
N MET A 615 -15.47 -20.91 -21.28
CA MET A 615 -14.39 -21.79 -21.73
C MET A 615 -14.77 -22.58 -23.00
N PRO A 616 -13.80 -23.21 -23.70
CA PRO A 616 -14.07 -24.07 -24.86
C PRO A 616 -14.97 -25.29 -24.57
N ASP A 617 -15.04 -25.74 -23.32
CA ASP A 617 -15.90 -26.84 -22.87
C ASP A 617 -17.31 -26.36 -22.43
N GLY A 618 -17.60 -25.06 -22.52
CA GLY A 618 -18.85 -24.44 -22.07
C GLY A 618 -18.88 -24.05 -20.60
N THR A 619 -17.86 -24.39 -19.80
CA THR A 619 -17.77 -23.98 -18.39
C THR A 619 -17.72 -22.46 -18.29
N ARG A 620 -18.49 -21.90 -17.34
CA ARG A 620 -18.51 -20.46 -17.04
C ARG A 620 -17.69 -20.17 -15.79
N TYR A 621 -17.00 -19.04 -15.79
CA TYR A 621 -16.33 -18.47 -14.62
C TYR A 621 -16.62 -16.97 -14.53
N TYR A 622 -16.81 -16.47 -13.31
CA TYR A 622 -16.87 -15.05 -13.01
C TYR A 622 -15.48 -14.51 -12.66
N GLY A 623 -15.27 -13.19 -12.76
CA GLY A 623 -14.07 -12.55 -12.27
C GLY A 623 -13.94 -12.69 -10.75
N ASN A 624 -12.70 -12.62 -10.26
CA ASN A 624 -12.33 -12.56 -8.83
C ASN A 624 -12.80 -13.67 -7.88
N GLY A 625 -13.69 -14.60 -8.23
CA GLY A 625 -14.34 -15.49 -7.24
C GLY A 625 -13.46 -16.56 -6.54
N LYS A 626 -12.13 -16.45 -6.63
CA LYS A 626 -11.15 -17.13 -5.73
C LYS A 626 -10.35 -16.16 -4.84
N TYR A 627 -10.53 -14.86 -5.05
CA TYR A 627 -9.71 -13.75 -4.54
C TYR A 627 -10.51 -12.73 -3.73
N SER A 628 -11.82 -12.61 -3.99
CA SER A 628 -12.80 -11.78 -3.27
C SER A 628 -13.36 -12.47 -2.00
N PRO A 629 -14.28 -11.88 -1.21
CA PRO A 629 -14.97 -12.61 -0.14
C PRO A 629 -15.91 -13.70 -0.67
N VAL A 630 -16.33 -13.59 -1.94
CA VAL A 630 -16.99 -14.60 -2.79
C VAL A 630 -16.37 -15.99 -2.60
N MET A 631 -17.20 -17.02 -2.42
CA MET A 631 -16.72 -18.37 -2.05
C MET A 631 -16.28 -19.22 -3.25
N SER A 632 -16.72 -18.88 -4.48
CA SER A 632 -16.52 -19.74 -5.66
C SER A 632 -16.60 -18.98 -7.00
N ALA A 633 -15.52 -19.04 -7.79
CA ALA A 633 -15.40 -18.41 -9.12
C ALA A 633 -16.29 -19.03 -10.22
N ARG A 634 -17.11 -20.04 -9.90
CA ARG A 634 -18.08 -20.65 -10.83
C ARG A 634 -19.51 -20.23 -10.56
N GLU A 635 -19.81 -19.76 -9.36
CA GLU A 635 -21.19 -19.69 -8.85
C GLU A 635 -21.63 -18.25 -8.55
N GLU A 636 -20.71 -17.36 -8.20
CA GLU A 636 -21.00 -16.00 -7.71
C GLU A 636 -20.17 -14.94 -8.46
N ALA A 637 -20.79 -13.79 -8.73
CA ALA A 637 -20.15 -12.60 -9.28
C ALA A 637 -19.54 -11.72 -8.17
N ASP A 638 -18.61 -10.84 -8.52
CA ASP A 638 -18.06 -9.85 -7.61
C ASP A 638 -18.94 -8.59 -7.61
N TYR A 639 -19.41 -8.16 -6.44
CA TYR A 639 -20.27 -6.98 -6.28
C TYR A 639 -19.60 -5.88 -5.44
N LEU A 640 -18.27 -5.96 -5.27
CA LEU A 640 -17.48 -5.03 -4.45
C LEU A 640 -16.41 -4.32 -5.27
N ASN A 641 -15.76 -5.00 -6.21
CA ASN A 641 -14.54 -4.50 -6.84
C ASN A 641 -14.79 -3.88 -8.22
N ASN A 642 -14.27 -2.67 -8.47
CA ASN A 642 -14.25 -2.05 -9.81
C ASN A 642 -13.12 -2.58 -10.72
N VAL A 643 -12.60 -3.75 -10.37
CA VAL A 643 -11.58 -4.51 -11.09
C VAL A 643 -11.96 -5.97 -10.99
N GLU A 644 -12.17 -6.63 -12.13
CA GLU A 644 -12.39 -8.07 -12.18
C GLU A 644 -11.32 -8.75 -13.04
N GLN A 645 -10.71 -9.83 -12.52
CA GLN A 645 -9.75 -10.65 -13.26
C GLN A 645 -10.17 -12.12 -13.28
N PHE A 646 -10.07 -12.72 -14.46
CA PHE A 646 -9.98 -14.17 -14.65
C PHE A 646 -8.57 -14.52 -15.13
N SER A 647 -7.95 -15.53 -14.51
CA SER A 647 -6.66 -16.06 -14.92
C SER A 647 -6.64 -17.58 -14.79
N MET A 648 -6.17 -18.28 -15.82
CA MET A 648 -6.01 -19.73 -15.83
C MET A 648 -4.67 -20.09 -16.47
N ASP A 649 -3.79 -20.68 -15.67
CA ASP A 649 -2.58 -21.32 -16.17
C ASP A 649 -2.90 -22.66 -16.83
N ASN A 650 -2.05 -23.09 -17.77
CA ASN A 650 -2.22 -24.30 -18.57
C ASN A 650 -3.55 -24.36 -19.36
N ALA A 651 -4.03 -23.22 -19.86
CA ALA A 651 -5.30 -23.12 -20.57
C ALA A 651 -5.34 -23.99 -21.84
N THR A 652 -6.51 -24.55 -22.15
CA THR A 652 -6.73 -25.42 -23.31
C THR A 652 -6.90 -24.59 -24.58
N ALA A 653 -6.34 -25.07 -25.71
CA ALA A 653 -6.59 -24.43 -27.00
C ALA A 653 -8.06 -24.55 -27.39
N GLY A 654 -8.68 -23.48 -27.90
CA GLY A 654 -10.11 -23.45 -28.20
C GLY A 654 -10.68 -22.04 -28.30
N LEU A 655 -12.01 -21.95 -28.47
CA LEU A 655 -12.75 -20.69 -28.46
C LEU A 655 -13.14 -20.30 -27.04
N TYR A 656 -12.82 -19.07 -26.65
CA TYR A 656 -13.21 -18.44 -25.40
C TYR A 656 -14.15 -17.28 -25.71
N ASN A 657 -15.24 -17.16 -24.97
CA ASN A 657 -16.12 -15.99 -25.04
C ASN A 657 -15.98 -15.20 -23.74
N VAL A 658 -15.34 -14.03 -23.81
CA VAL A 658 -15.17 -13.12 -22.69
C VAL A 658 -16.26 -12.07 -22.74
N ILE A 659 -17.09 -11.99 -21.72
CA ILE A 659 -18.31 -11.20 -21.69
C ILE A 659 -18.19 -10.17 -20.56
N VAL A 660 -18.55 -8.92 -20.85
CA VAL A 660 -18.76 -7.88 -19.85
C VAL A 660 -20.25 -7.61 -19.74
N ARG A 661 -20.81 -7.65 -18.53
CA ARG A 661 -22.22 -7.39 -18.23
C ARG A 661 -22.33 -6.16 -17.34
N GLY A 662 -23.30 -5.28 -17.58
CA GLY A 662 -23.67 -4.25 -16.61
C GLY A 662 -24.72 -4.80 -15.66
N ALA A 663 -24.33 -5.34 -14.50
CA ALA A 663 -25.27 -5.87 -13.51
C ALA A 663 -26.19 -4.76 -12.97
N SER A 664 -25.59 -3.67 -12.49
CA SER A 664 -26.31 -2.51 -11.97
C SER A 664 -25.50 -1.24 -12.26
N VAL A 665 -25.98 -0.39 -13.16
CA VAL A 665 -25.27 0.83 -13.59
C VAL A 665 -26.14 2.07 -13.31
N PRO A 666 -26.36 2.44 -12.03
CA PRO A 666 -27.20 3.58 -11.65
C PRO A 666 -26.61 4.93 -12.06
N GLN A 667 -25.29 5.05 -12.21
CA GLN A 667 -24.59 6.24 -12.69
C GLN A 667 -24.03 5.98 -14.09
N GLY A 668 -24.93 5.63 -15.01
CA GLY A 668 -24.61 5.13 -16.35
C GLY A 668 -24.74 6.15 -17.50
N PRO A 669 -24.28 5.77 -18.71
CA PRO A 669 -23.57 4.52 -18.98
C PRO A 669 -22.14 4.55 -18.44
N GLN A 670 -21.64 3.39 -18.03
CA GLN A 670 -20.30 3.22 -17.48
C GLN A 670 -19.31 2.83 -18.59
N PRO A 671 -18.28 3.64 -18.90
CA PRO A 671 -17.19 3.20 -19.75
C PRO A 671 -16.27 2.22 -19.00
N TYR A 672 -15.81 1.18 -19.69
CA TYR A 672 -14.81 0.24 -19.16
C TYR A 672 -13.67 -0.05 -20.15
N ALA A 673 -12.53 -0.42 -19.59
CA ALA A 673 -11.38 -0.99 -20.29
C ALA A 673 -11.34 -2.52 -20.07
N ILE A 674 -10.95 -3.30 -21.08
CA ILE A 674 -10.70 -4.73 -20.92
C ILE A 674 -9.41 -5.14 -21.63
N VAL A 675 -8.61 -5.95 -20.96
CA VAL A 675 -7.34 -6.49 -21.46
C VAL A 675 -7.41 -8.01 -21.44
N ILE A 676 -7.05 -8.66 -22.54
CA ILE A 676 -7.07 -10.12 -22.69
C ILE A 676 -5.69 -10.57 -23.19
N SER A 677 -5.16 -11.69 -22.69
CA SER A 677 -3.93 -12.29 -23.22
C SER A 677 -4.01 -13.81 -23.30
N GLY A 678 -3.29 -14.40 -24.25
CA GLY A 678 -3.10 -15.84 -24.34
C GLY A 678 -2.17 -16.26 -25.48
N GLY A 679 -1.62 -17.47 -25.38
CA GLY A 679 -0.70 -18.03 -26.37
C GLY A 679 -1.29 -18.13 -27.77
N GLY A 680 -0.78 -17.31 -28.68
CA GLY A 680 -1.23 -17.23 -30.07
C GLY A 680 -2.68 -16.75 -30.22
N ILE A 681 -3.17 -15.92 -29.30
CA ILE A 681 -4.54 -15.39 -29.34
C ILE A 681 -4.88 -14.76 -30.70
N ALA A 682 -6.10 -14.96 -31.15
CA ALA A 682 -6.65 -14.29 -32.33
C ALA A 682 -8.12 -13.94 -32.11
N GLN A 683 -8.56 -12.79 -32.61
CA GLN A 683 -9.98 -12.46 -32.65
C GLN A 683 -10.76 -13.48 -33.50
N SER A 684 -11.96 -13.84 -33.07
CA SER A 684 -12.87 -14.74 -33.77
C SER A 684 -14.29 -14.16 -33.77
N THR A 685 -15.14 -14.67 -34.65
CA THR A 685 -16.59 -14.37 -34.70
C THR A 685 -17.44 -15.59 -34.39
N ASN A 686 -16.81 -16.74 -34.09
CA ASN A 686 -17.45 -18.06 -34.14
C ASN A 686 -17.87 -18.60 -32.77
N CYS A 687 -17.85 -17.79 -31.72
CA CYS A 687 -18.28 -18.22 -30.40
C CYS A 687 -19.80 -18.41 -30.38
N PHE A 688 -20.25 -19.38 -29.58
CA PHE A 688 -21.67 -19.58 -29.33
C PHE A 688 -22.30 -18.28 -28.77
N PRO A 689 -23.49 -17.88 -29.25
CA PRO A 689 -24.21 -16.76 -28.66
C PRO A 689 -24.49 -17.08 -27.19
N PHE A 690 -24.16 -16.14 -26.31
CA PHE A 690 -24.43 -16.30 -24.89
C PHE A 690 -25.94 -16.19 -24.65
N SER A 691 -26.59 -17.30 -24.32
CA SER A 691 -27.90 -17.24 -23.67
C SER A 691 -27.70 -16.85 -22.20
N ALA A 692 -28.15 -15.63 -21.88
CA ALA A 692 -28.46 -15.27 -20.51
C ALA A 692 -29.70 -16.04 -20.09
N ASP A 693 -29.53 -17.30 -19.65
CA ASP A 693 -30.60 -18.08 -19.02
C ASP A 693 -31.00 -17.40 -17.70
N LEU A 694 -31.98 -16.49 -17.78
CA LEU A 694 -32.55 -15.71 -16.68
C LEU A 694 -33.44 -16.55 -15.74
N THR A 695 -33.22 -17.86 -15.68
CA THR A 695 -34.05 -18.82 -14.95
C THR A 695 -33.16 -19.83 -14.22
N PRO A 696 -32.84 -19.56 -12.95
CA PRO A 696 -33.55 -20.31 -11.92
C PRO A 696 -34.03 -19.52 -10.67
N GLU A 697 -33.73 -18.22 -10.52
CA GLU A 697 -33.97 -17.53 -9.23
C GLU A 697 -35.42 -17.08 -8.96
N LEU A 698 -36.19 -16.75 -10.00
CA LEU A 698 -37.57 -16.23 -9.87
C LEU A 698 -38.55 -17.24 -9.26
N THR A 699 -38.27 -18.54 -9.37
CA THR A 699 -39.02 -19.62 -8.70
C THR A 699 -38.70 -19.70 -7.21
N THR A 700 -37.44 -19.49 -6.83
CA THR A 700 -36.95 -19.63 -5.46
C THR A 700 -37.48 -18.49 -4.57
N TYR A 701 -37.45 -17.25 -5.07
CA TYR A 701 -37.97 -16.08 -4.33
C TYR A 701 -39.48 -16.17 -4.05
N LYS A 702 -40.28 -16.69 -4.99
CA LYS A 702 -41.71 -16.93 -4.75
C LYS A 702 -41.94 -17.94 -3.63
N ASN A 703 -41.18 -19.03 -3.60
CA ASN A 703 -41.32 -20.06 -2.57
C ASN A 703 -40.94 -19.54 -1.18
N TYR A 704 -39.89 -18.72 -1.05
CA TYR A 704 -39.55 -18.06 0.21
C TYR A 704 -40.61 -17.05 0.65
N ALA A 705 -41.18 -16.25 -0.25
CA ALA A 705 -42.25 -15.31 0.08
C ALA A 705 -43.51 -16.03 0.61
N TYR A 706 -43.91 -17.15 0.00
CA TYR A 706 -45.01 -17.98 0.52
C TYR A 706 -44.67 -18.62 1.88
N ALA A 707 -43.45 -19.11 2.08
CA ALA A 707 -43.01 -19.67 3.36
C ALA A 707 -43.02 -18.61 4.48
N PHE A 708 -42.49 -17.41 4.23
CA PHE A 708 -42.53 -16.29 5.18
C PHE A 708 -43.97 -15.86 5.50
N GLY A 709 -44.86 -15.81 4.51
CA GLY A 709 -46.29 -15.51 4.73
C GLY A 709 -46.97 -16.53 5.65
N ILE A 710 -46.69 -17.82 5.48
CA ILE A 710 -47.22 -18.89 6.35
C ILE A 710 -46.64 -18.81 7.76
N ILE A 711 -45.33 -18.55 7.90
CA ILE A 711 -44.68 -18.39 9.21
C ILE A 711 -45.30 -17.22 9.98
N ILE A 712 -45.52 -16.07 9.33
CA ILE A 712 -46.15 -14.89 9.95
C ILE A 712 -47.59 -15.20 10.39
N LEU A 713 -48.37 -15.92 9.59
CA LEU A 713 -49.78 -16.23 9.90
C LEU A 713 -49.97 -17.31 10.98
N VAL A 714 -49.02 -18.23 11.16
CA VAL A 714 -49.18 -19.38 12.09
C VAL A 714 -48.33 -19.24 13.36
N VAL A 715 -47.08 -18.77 13.23
CA VAL A 715 -46.11 -18.79 14.33
C VAL A 715 -46.29 -17.58 15.27
N LEU A 716 -46.57 -16.38 14.74
CA LEU A 716 -46.77 -15.19 15.59
C LEU A 716 -47.99 -15.30 16.52
N PRO A 717 -49.19 -15.75 16.09
CA PRO A 717 -50.32 -15.97 17.00
C PRO A 717 -50.02 -17.03 18.06
N SER A 718 -49.30 -18.09 17.68
CA SER A 718 -48.90 -19.18 18.58
C SER A 718 -47.91 -18.70 19.65
N LEU A 719 -46.90 -17.90 19.27
CA LEU A 719 -45.96 -17.29 20.20
C LEU A 719 -46.63 -16.28 21.15
N LEU A 720 -47.61 -15.52 20.67
CA LEU A 720 -48.43 -14.63 21.52
C LEU A 720 -49.25 -15.41 22.56
N LEU A 721 -49.87 -16.53 22.17
CA LEU A 721 -50.60 -17.41 23.09
C LEU A 721 -49.65 -18.03 24.13
N ILE A 722 -48.48 -18.52 23.71
CA ILE A 722 -47.46 -19.11 24.59
C ILE A 722 -46.89 -18.05 25.55
N SER A 723 -46.58 -16.85 25.05
CA SER A 723 -46.14 -15.69 25.85
C SER A 723 -47.18 -15.33 26.92
N THR A 724 -48.46 -15.25 26.53
CA THR A 724 -49.57 -14.93 27.45
C THR A 724 -49.74 -16.04 28.51
N TYR A 725 -49.61 -17.31 28.11
CA TYR A 725 -49.65 -18.44 29.03
C TYR A 725 -48.50 -18.40 30.06
N PHE A 726 -47.26 -18.18 29.63
CA PHE A 726 -46.12 -18.04 30.54
C PHE A 726 -46.20 -16.80 31.43
N TYR A 727 -46.73 -15.67 30.92
CA TYR A 727 -46.98 -14.48 31.74
C TYR A 727 -48.00 -14.74 32.85
N LEU A 728 -49.09 -15.45 32.55
CA LEU A 728 -50.09 -15.84 33.54
C LEU A 728 -49.52 -16.80 34.59
N GLN A 729 -48.74 -17.81 34.16
CA GLN A 729 -48.05 -18.74 35.07
C GLN A 729 -47.03 -18.02 35.97
N TYR A 730 -46.24 -17.10 35.41
CA TYR A 730 -45.29 -16.28 36.18
C TYR A 730 -45.99 -15.41 37.24
N ARG A 731 -47.16 -14.86 36.90
CA ARG A 731 -47.96 -14.04 37.83
C ARG A 731 -48.57 -14.86 38.97
N THR A 732 -48.91 -16.14 38.74
CA THR A 732 -49.38 -17.04 39.82
C THR A 732 -48.27 -17.50 40.75
N VAL A 733 -47.01 -17.57 40.28
CA VAL A 733 -45.86 -18.00 41.11
C VAL A 733 -45.29 -16.85 41.95
N THR A 734 -45.38 -15.60 41.49
CA THR A 734 -44.74 -14.43 42.13
C THR A 734 -45.54 -13.79 43.29
N THR A 735 -46.74 -14.27 43.60
CA THR A 735 -47.55 -13.78 44.74
C THR A 735 -47.42 -14.62 46.03
N GLY A 736 -46.57 -15.65 46.05
CA GLY A 736 -46.25 -16.43 47.26
C GLY A 736 -45.11 -15.81 48.07
N ARG A 737 -45.27 -15.68 49.39
CA ARG A 737 -44.23 -15.11 50.28
C ARG A 737 -42.98 -16.00 50.37
N GLY A 738 -41.85 -15.48 49.92
CA GLY A 738 -40.50 -15.98 50.21
C GLY A 738 -39.80 -16.62 49.02
N GLY A 739 -38.83 -15.91 48.42
CA GLY A 739 -38.15 -16.41 47.21
C GLY A 739 -36.99 -15.56 46.66
N TYR A 740 -36.36 -14.69 47.47
CA TYR A 740 -35.10 -14.05 47.06
C TYR A 740 -33.91 -14.99 47.31
N LYS A 741 -33.50 -15.73 46.27
CA LYS A 741 -32.14 -16.29 46.01
C LYS A 741 -32.23 -17.42 44.99
N MET A 742 -32.31 -17.08 43.70
CA MET A 742 -31.76 -17.84 42.56
C MET A 742 -32.10 -17.10 41.26
N SER A 743 -31.24 -16.16 40.88
CA SER A 743 -31.27 -15.49 39.56
C SER A 743 -29.84 -15.24 39.07
N ALA A 744 -28.97 -16.20 39.33
CA ALA A 744 -27.75 -16.46 38.57
C ALA A 744 -27.95 -17.84 37.92
N MET A 745 -27.48 -18.01 36.68
CA MET A 745 -27.68 -19.19 35.82
C MET A 745 -29.12 -19.39 35.28
N ALA A 746 -29.48 -18.69 34.18
CA ALA A 746 -30.27 -19.23 33.05
C ALA A 746 -30.66 -18.15 32.00
N GLN A 747 -29.69 -17.64 31.24
CA GLN A 747 -29.87 -16.94 29.95
C GLN A 747 -28.46 -16.90 29.31
N THR A 748 -28.23 -17.21 28.03
CA THR A 748 -29.12 -17.32 26.87
C THR A 748 -28.71 -18.49 25.96
N SER A 749 -29.65 -18.99 25.16
CA SER A 749 -29.33 -19.73 23.93
C SER A 749 -30.22 -19.27 22.77
N SER A 750 -29.66 -19.33 21.56
CA SER A 750 -30.20 -18.95 20.25
C SER A 750 -30.16 -17.47 19.84
N GLY A 751 -29.69 -17.22 18.61
CA GLY A 751 -30.60 -16.54 17.68
C GLY A 751 -30.08 -15.41 16.79
N HIS A 752 -28.86 -14.89 16.95
CA HIS A 752 -28.31 -13.92 15.98
C HIS A 752 -26.89 -14.29 15.55
N GLN A 753 -26.73 -14.62 14.26
CA GLN A 753 -25.41 -14.61 13.61
C GLN A 753 -24.99 -13.17 13.36
N LEU A 754 -24.48 -12.53 14.41
CA LEU A 754 -23.42 -11.55 14.23
C LEU A 754 -22.23 -12.25 13.56
N ILE A 755 -21.47 -11.52 12.75
CA ILE A 755 -20.12 -11.94 12.35
C ILE A 755 -19.29 -11.91 13.63
N THR A 756 -19.02 -13.08 14.22
CA THR A 756 -18.33 -13.21 15.51
C THR A 756 -16.82 -13.33 15.33
N ASP A 757 -16.07 -13.19 16.43
CA ASP A 757 -14.60 -13.28 16.53
C ASP A 757 -14.01 -14.68 16.19
N SER A 758 -14.68 -15.50 15.38
CA SER A 758 -14.18 -16.80 14.91
C SER A 758 -13.08 -16.66 13.86
N ASP A 759 -13.11 -15.59 13.06
CA ASP A 759 -12.31 -15.50 11.84
C ASP A 759 -10.99 -14.71 12.02
N ASN A 760 -10.86 -13.94 13.12
CA ASN A 760 -9.64 -13.20 13.47
C ASN A 760 -8.74 -13.97 14.44
N LEU A 761 -8.03 -14.98 13.93
CA LEU A 761 -7.06 -15.75 14.72
C LEU A 761 -5.82 -14.93 15.13
N GLU A 762 -5.51 -13.81 14.46
CA GLU A 762 -4.37 -12.95 14.80
C GLU A 762 -4.62 -12.09 16.05
N LEU A 763 -5.89 -11.76 16.37
CA LEU A 763 -6.26 -11.08 17.62
C LEU A 763 -6.23 -12.00 18.85
N LYS A 764 -6.28 -13.33 18.69
CA LYS A 764 -6.25 -14.27 19.83
C LYS A 764 -4.88 -14.33 20.51
N THR A 765 -3.79 -14.09 19.79
CA THR A 765 -2.42 -14.17 20.31
C THR A 765 -2.10 -13.08 21.34
N LEU A 766 -2.77 -11.91 21.28
CA LEU A 766 -2.67 -10.86 22.29
C LEU A 766 -3.30 -11.23 23.64
N ARG A 767 -4.02 -12.36 23.72
CA ARG A 767 -4.74 -12.79 24.92
C ARG A 767 -4.18 -14.07 25.58
N SER A 768 -3.16 -14.70 24.99
CA SER A 768 -2.64 -16.01 25.42
C SER A 768 -1.27 -15.96 26.10
N GLU A 769 -0.69 -14.78 26.33
CA GLU A 769 0.63 -14.60 26.99
C GLU A 769 0.55 -13.70 28.23
N MET A 770 -0.57 -13.74 28.95
CA MET A 770 -0.60 -13.34 30.37
C MET A 770 -0.47 -14.62 31.22
N PRO A 771 0.52 -14.71 32.13
CA PRO A 771 0.63 -15.85 33.03
C PRO A 771 -0.60 -15.98 33.94
N GLU A 772 -1.02 -17.21 34.21
CA GLU A 772 -1.90 -17.49 35.35
C GLU A 772 -1.09 -17.27 36.64
N GLU A 773 -1.48 -16.29 37.46
CA GLU A 773 -1.21 -16.34 38.89
C GLU A 773 -2.50 -16.31 39.70
N SER A 774 -2.40 -16.90 40.89
CA SER A 774 -3.51 -17.48 41.63
C SER A 774 -4.43 -16.46 42.30
N ILE A 775 -5.72 -16.80 42.31
CA ILE A 775 -6.70 -16.27 43.26
C ILE A 775 -6.18 -16.48 44.69
N PHE A 776 -6.05 -15.39 45.44
CA PHE A 776 -6.36 -15.34 46.85
C PHE A 776 -7.25 -14.13 47.09
N ASP A 777 -8.37 -14.37 47.77
CA ASP A 777 -9.26 -13.31 48.27
C ASP A 777 -8.55 -12.49 49.35
N ASP A 778 -8.77 -11.18 49.35
CA ASP A 778 -9.22 -10.44 50.55
C ASP A 778 -9.72 -9.04 50.15
N GLU A 779 -10.64 -8.50 50.93
CA GLU A 779 -11.42 -7.27 50.67
C GLU A 779 -10.62 -6.00 51.07
N ASP A 780 -10.61 -4.94 50.23
CA ASP A 780 -11.00 -3.55 50.57
C ASP A 780 -10.55 -2.49 49.52
N ASP A 781 -11.22 -1.32 49.58
CA ASP A 781 -11.45 -0.28 48.56
C ASP A 781 -10.30 0.46 47.81
N ASP A 782 -10.72 1.01 46.66
CA ASP A 782 -10.36 2.29 46.00
C ASP A 782 -9.18 2.45 45.00
N ASP A 783 -9.58 2.38 43.71
CA ASP A 783 -9.46 3.43 42.66
C ASP A 783 -8.15 3.63 41.81
N ARG A 784 -8.28 3.31 40.51
CA ARG A 784 -7.59 3.84 39.29
C ARG A 784 -6.13 3.49 38.97
N VAL A 785 -5.94 2.35 38.28
CA VAL A 785 -5.34 2.32 36.91
C VAL A 785 -5.98 1.17 36.11
N GLY A 786 -6.63 1.45 34.97
CA GLY A 786 -7.17 0.36 34.12
C GLY A 786 -8.25 0.70 33.09
N SER A 787 -8.79 1.94 33.05
CA SER A 787 -9.98 2.26 32.23
C SER A 787 -9.75 2.50 30.73
N ASP A 788 -8.53 2.84 30.32
CA ASP A 788 -8.35 3.57 29.04
C ASP A 788 -8.18 2.63 27.84
N ASN A 789 -7.57 1.45 28.01
CA ASN A 789 -7.56 0.41 26.97
C ASN A 789 -8.95 -0.24 26.77
N ALA A 790 -9.81 -0.23 27.79
CA ALA A 790 -11.17 -0.77 27.70
C ALA A 790 -12.14 0.22 27.02
N ARG A 791 -11.97 1.54 27.23
CA ARG A 791 -12.85 2.57 26.65
C ARG A 791 -12.75 2.69 25.13
N ALA A 792 -11.56 2.51 24.54
CA ALA A 792 -11.39 2.49 23.09
C ALA A 792 -12.20 1.35 22.44
N GLY A 793 -12.22 0.17 23.05
CA GLY A 793 -13.03 -0.96 22.60
C GLY A 793 -14.54 -0.80 22.84
N LEU A 794 -14.95 -0.12 23.92
CA LEU A 794 -16.38 0.07 24.21
C LEU A 794 -17.06 1.10 23.29
N MET A 795 -16.41 2.21 22.94
CA MET A 795 -17.04 3.21 22.04
C MET A 795 -17.32 2.67 20.64
N MET A 796 -16.61 1.62 20.22
CA MET A 796 -16.86 0.93 18.95
C MET A 796 -18.09 -0.01 19.00
N ARG A 797 -18.58 -0.34 20.20
CA ARG A 797 -19.74 -1.23 20.43
C ARG A 797 -21.10 -0.53 20.47
N GLU A 798 -21.13 0.80 20.49
CA GLU A 798 -22.38 1.60 20.49
C GLU A 798 -22.65 2.31 19.15
N ARG A 799 -21.86 2.02 18.10
CA ARG A 799 -22.06 2.53 16.73
C ARG A 799 -22.00 1.46 15.62
N LEU A 800 -21.79 0.20 15.99
CA LEU A 800 -22.14 -0.98 15.20
C LEU A 800 -23.56 -1.43 15.58
#